data_AF-A0A6A8DC89-F1
#
_entry.id   AF-A0A6A8DC89-F1
#
_cell.length_a   1.000
_cell.length_b   1.000
_cell.length_c   1.000
_cell.angle_alpha   90.00
_cell.angle_beta   90.00
_cell.angle_gamma   90.00
#
_symmetry.space_group_name_H-M   'P 1'
#
loop_
_entity.id
_entity.type
_entity.pdbx_description
1 polymer ?
#
loop_
_entity_poly.entity_id
_entity_poly.type
_entity_poly.pdbx_seq_one_letter_code
_entity_poly.pdbx_strand_id
1 'polypeptide(L)'
;MVKLKVEIKNCYGISSLENEFDFTKGKSTQVIYAPNGVMKTSFANVFDDYSNSVESSDLIYPNKKSIRKIITDDGSEIPTESVFVIRPYEKSYKSDRISTLLVSDDLRKQYEKVHEKIAIEKENLIEILKIPSGLNKDIEEELSSSFGQEKNNLLQLLCELEDKIDKESDFEYSHIIFNKIFNEKVVSFLETGDFKREIKEYIEKYDELISNSAILKKDFNHFHATTVQKNLNSNGFFKAEHSINLNIDGQKKEISDPKEFLKLIMSAKEEILQDKTLQGIFEKIDKKISNNQLREFREYLFENQDVLTELADLEGFKQRLWISYLRNNIEEYQNLVAEYKKGQTKIKEIIDKARNQQTDWENVIEIFNRRFYVPYKIGIKNKADTVLNDAAPNIEYFFEERPENVDEDLLLRVLSQGERRTLYLLNIIFEIESRKKQGLETFFIIDDIADSFDYKNKYAIIEYLKDVSLHDNFYSIILTHNFDFFRTVQERISGNSKYEGSYMALKEDDHIKLESLSYKYISNPLKNWKSNLNDNTKLIASVTFARNIAEYIGDKDNFNKLTSILHIKETTLSLTIGELEDIYKSVFRDLDELELSNKDRAIYDVILEVANDVVNSQAESIANLENKVVMSIAIRLNAEKYMISIINDDEFVTNLKKNQTGKLFGKYKNLFPDDSQSIKVLERVNIMTPENIHLNSFMFEPILDISDYHLKQLYNDVLQLIAIAKELSSAAAEVASTQLD
;
A
#
# COMPACT_ATOMS: atom_id res chain seq x y z
N MET A 1 6.11 -7.63 23.30
CA MET A 1 5.89 -6.47 24.21
C MET A 1 4.85 -6.81 25.28
N VAL A 2 4.87 -6.18 26.48
CA VAL A 2 4.01 -6.59 27.62
C VAL A 2 2.87 -5.57 27.87
N LYS A 3 3.18 -4.28 27.93
CA LYS A 3 2.18 -3.20 28.12
C LYS A 3 2.51 -1.96 27.30
N LEU A 4 1.49 -1.21 26.89
CA LEU A 4 1.61 0.04 26.15
C LEU A 4 0.93 1.18 26.93
N LYS A 5 1.70 2.16 27.39
CA LYS A 5 1.19 3.38 27.98
C LYS A 5 1.03 4.46 26.91
N VAL A 6 -0.17 5.01 26.81
CA VAL A 6 -0.55 6.04 25.84
C VAL A 6 -0.98 7.30 26.59
N GLU A 7 -0.31 8.42 26.34
CA GLU A 7 -0.67 9.76 26.82
C GLU A 7 -0.86 10.69 25.60
N ILE A 8 -2.08 11.20 25.41
CA ILE A 8 -2.44 12.12 24.33
C ILE A 8 -3.06 13.37 24.94
N LYS A 9 -2.56 14.57 24.60
CA LYS A 9 -3.17 15.85 25.00
C LYS A 9 -3.20 16.81 23.82
N ASN A 10 -4.32 17.50 23.66
CA ASN A 10 -4.61 18.46 22.60
C ASN A 10 -4.22 17.99 21.19
N CYS A 11 -4.58 16.76 20.80
CA CYS A 11 -4.29 16.22 19.46
C CYS A 11 -5.60 15.84 18.76
N TYR A 12 -5.85 16.38 17.56
CA TYR A 12 -7.05 16.08 16.77
C TYR A 12 -8.38 16.16 17.55
N GLY A 13 -8.51 17.12 18.47
CA GLY A 13 -9.71 17.30 19.31
C GLY A 13 -9.77 16.44 20.58
N ILE A 14 -8.80 15.55 20.84
CA ILE A 14 -8.63 14.90 22.14
C ILE A 14 -7.98 15.90 23.09
N SER A 15 -8.70 16.35 24.11
CA SER A 15 -8.19 17.27 25.14
C SER A 15 -7.12 16.60 26.01
N SER A 16 -7.45 15.43 26.58
CA SER A 16 -6.54 14.59 27.36
C SER A 16 -7.04 13.14 27.36
N LEU A 17 -6.15 12.17 27.14
CA LEU A 17 -6.39 10.74 27.27
C LEU A 17 -5.12 10.09 27.82
N GLU A 18 -5.22 9.36 28.93
CA GLU A 18 -4.13 8.56 29.48
C GLU A 18 -4.64 7.17 29.82
N ASN A 19 -4.05 6.13 29.22
CA ASN A 19 -4.39 4.75 29.53
C ASN A 19 -3.19 3.80 29.33
N GLU A 20 -3.19 2.69 30.08
CA GLU A 20 -2.25 1.59 29.91
C GLU A 20 -2.97 0.37 29.34
N PHE A 21 -2.57 -0.07 28.15
CA PHE A 21 -3.09 -1.25 27.48
C PHE A 21 -2.19 -2.46 27.79
N ASP A 22 -2.76 -3.50 28.38
CA ASP A 22 -2.04 -4.72 28.78
C ASP A 22 -2.22 -5.83 27.73
N PHE A 23 -1.13 -6.25 27.09
CA PHE A 23 -1.14 -7.29 26.06
C PHE A 23 -0.64 -8.66 26.56
N THR A 24 -0.53 -8.83 27.88
CA THR A 24 -0.04 -10.08 28.48
C THR A 24 -1.07 -11.21 28.52
N LYS A 25 -0.60 -12.44 28.81
CA LYS A 25 -1.46 -13.62 29.12
C LYS A 25 -2.45 -13.98 28.01
N GLY A 26 -2.06 -13.81 26.74
CA GLY A 26 -2.91 -14.10 25.58
C GLY A 26 -3.85 -12.96 25.17
N LYS A 27 -3.62 -11.73 25.68
CA LYS A 27 -4.32 -10.49 25.29
C LYS A 27 -3.67 -9.85 24.05
N SER A 28 -3.78 -10.45 22.88
CA SER A 28 -3.29 -9.79 21.64
C SER A 28 -4.22 -8.65 21.20
N THR A 29 -5.50 -8.71 21.54
CA THR A 29 -6.52 -7.75 21.07
C THR A 29 -7.23 -7.02 22.20
N GLN A 30 -7.22 -5.70 22.08
CA GLN A 30 -7.91 -4.74 22.91
C GLN A 30 -9.04 -4.09 22.09
N VAL A 31 -10.25 -3.95 22.64
CA VAL A 31 -11.39 -3.37 21.93
C VAL A 31 -12.00 -2.21 22.71
N ILE A 32 -12.29 -1.11 22.01
CA ILE A 32 -12.84 0.11 22.59
C ILE A 32 -14.12 0.48 21.85
N TYR A 33 -15.24 0.48 22.58
CA TYR A 33 -16.47 1.11 22.13
C TYR A 33 -16.37 2.62 22.36
N ALA A 34 -16.57 3.42 21.32
CA ALA A 34 -16.57 4.87 21.41
C ALA A 34 -17.64 5.45 20.49
N PRO A 35 -18.60 6.22 21.02
CA PRO A 35 -19.58 6.93 20.21
C PRO A 35 -18.94 7.87 19.18
N ASN A 36 -19.73 8.30 18.19
CA ASN A 36 -19.28 9.26 17.19
C ASN A 36 -18.96 10.63 17.83
N GLY A 37 -17.84 11.24 17.41
CA GLY A 37 -17.37 12.51 17.96
C GLY A 37 -16.56 12.42 19.28
N VAL A 38 -16.23 11.21 19.76
CA VAL A 38 -15.43 11.02 20.99
C VAL A 38 -13.93 10.98 20.69
N MET A 39 -13.41 9.88 20.15
CA MET A 39 -11.95 9.75 19.96
C MET A 39 -11.48 8.87 18.81
N LYS A 40 -12.34 8.08 18.14
CA LYS A 40 -11.90 6.96 17.28
C LYS A 40 -10.90 7.38 16.20
N THR A 41 -11.34 8.24 15.27
CA THR A 41 -10.50 8.75 14.19
C THR A 41 -9.38 9.65 14.70
N SER A 42 -9.62 10.43 15.76
CA SER A 42 -8.58 11.26 16.38
C SER A 42 -7.43 10.41 16.94
N PHE A 43 -7.75 9.30 17.60
CA PHE A 43 -6.78 8.35 18.15
C PHE A 43 -6.02 7.66 17.02
N ALA A 44 -6.73 7.21 15.98
CA ALA A 44 -6.11 6.62 14.80
C ALA A 44 -5.12 7.59 14.11
N ASN A 45 -5.50 8.86 13.95
CA ASN A 45 -4.63 9.90 13.37
C ASN A 45 -3.36 10.14 14.22
N VAL A 46 -3.45 10.11 15.55
CA VAL A 46 -2.28 10.25 16.42
C VAL A 46 -1.26 9.12 16.19
N PHE A 47 -1.74 7.88 16.03
CA PHE A 47 -0.88 6.73 15.73
C PHE A 47 -0.38 6.74 14.28
N ASP A 48 -1.17 7.29 13.35
CA ASP A 48 -0.77 7.45 11.95
C ASP A 48 0.38 8.45 11.84
N ASP A 49 0.25 9.62 12.48
CA ASP A 49 1.35 10.59 12.61
C ASP A 49 2.59 9.96 13.26
N TYR A 50 2.39 9.12 14.27
CA TYR A 50 3.51 8.44 14.94
C TYR A 50 4.25 7.51 13.99
N SER A 51 3.52 6.69 13.23
CA SER A 51 4.11 5.78 12.24
C SER A 51 4.86 6.52 11.12
N ASN A 52 4.41 7.73 10.77
CA ASN A 52 5.02 8.58 9.75
C ASN A 52 6.06 9.57 10.29
N SER A 53 6.40 9.51 11.59
CA SER A 53 7.32 10.45 12.26
C SER A 53 6.89 11.93 12.11
N VAL A 54 5.59 12.19 12.06
CA VAL A 54 4.97 13.52 12.03
C VAL A 54 4.56 13.93 13.45
N GLU A 55 4.64 15.22 13.76
CA GLU A 55 4.15 15.76 15.04
C GLU A 55 2.63 15.86 15.05
N SER A 56 2.00 15.32 16.09
CA SER A 56 0.54 15.43 16.26
C SER A 56 0.14 16.77 16.84
N SER A 57 -0.95 17.35 16.31
CA SER A 57 -1.44 18.66 16.75
C SER A 57 -2.96 18.79 16.74
N ASP A 58 -3.49 19.79 17.44
CA ASP A 58 -4.88 20.23 17.30
C ASP A 58 -5.03 21.12 16.05
N LEU A 59 -5.79 20.65 15.07
CA LEU A 59 -6.00 21.37 13.81
C LEU A 59 -6.86 22.63 13.96
N ILE A 60 -7.72 22.69 14.98
CA ILE A 60 -8.62 23.83 15.23
C ILE A 60 -7.94 24.86 16.14
N TYR A 61 -7.13 24.39 17.10
CA TYR A 61 -6.37 25.22 18.03
C TYR A 61 -4.86 24.93 17.97
N PRO A 62 -4.16 25.30 16.88
CA PRO A 62 -2.75 24.97 16.69
C PRO A 62 -1.81 25.51 17.78
N ASN A 63 -2.24 26.55 18.49
CA ASN A 63 -1.47 27.16 19.59
C ASN A 63 -1.51 26.34 20.89
N LYS A 64 -2.40 25.34 21.01
CA LYS A 64 -2.43 24.46 22.18
C LYS A 64 -1.21 23.54 22.14
N LYS A 65 -0.50 23.45 23.26
CA LYS A 65 0.61 22.52 23.40
C LYS A 65 0.09 21.09 23.30
N SER A 66 0.50 20.40 22.24
CA SER A 66 0.15 19.03 21.94
C SER A 66 1.17 18.08 22.59
N ILE A 67 0.70 16.95 23.11
CA ILE A 67 1.55 15.92 23.72
C ILE A 67 1.10 14.57 23.17
N ARG A 68 2.05 13.81 22.64
CA ARG A 68 1.90 12.40 22.27
C ARG A 68 3.03 11.62 22.93
N LYS A 69 2.69 10.64 23.77
CA LYS A 69 3.63 9.65 24.29
C LYS A 69 3.05 8.25 24.13
N ILE A 70 3.81 7.39 23.48
CA ILE A 70 3.46 6.00 23.20
C ILE A 70 4.67 5.19 23.64
N ILE A 71 4.62 4.65 24.86
CA ILE A 71 5.77 4.01 25.50
C ILE A 71 5.42 2.61 26.00
N THR A 72 6.40 1.72 25.96
CA THR A 72 6.36 0.37 26.50
C THR A 72 6.53 0.38 28.03
N ASP A 73 6.42 -0.80 28.66
CA ASP A 73 6.67 -1.02 30.08
C ASP A 73 8.13 -0.78 30.52
N ASP A 74 9.09 -0.93 29.62
CA ASP A 74 10.50 -0.61 29.86
C ASP A 74 10.84 0.87 29.62
N GLY A 75 9.85 1.68 29.24
CA GLY A 75 9.99 3.12 28.97
C GLY A 75 10.56 3.46 27.60
N SER A 76 10.75 2.49 26.71
CA SER A 76 11.14 2.71 25.32
C SER A 76 9.94 3.06 24.43
N GLU A 77 10.23 3.70 23.30
CA GLU A 77 9.26 3.96 22.24
C GLU A 77 9.15 2.73 21.32
N ILE A 78 7.95 2.45 20.82
CA ILE A 78 7.77 1.35 19.85
C ILE A 78 8.32 1.77 18.47
N PRO A 79 8.95 0.87 17.71
CA PRO A 79 9.44 1.20 16.37
C PRO A 79 8.31 1.73 15.47
N THR A 80 8.52 2.81 14.73
CA THR A 80 7.45 3.46 13.96
C THR A 80 6.92 2.53 12.85
N GLU A 81 7.80 1.71 12.26
CA GLU A 81 7.47 0.68 11.26
C GLU A 81 6.59 -0.45 11.79
N SER A 82 6.59 -0.65 13.13
CA SER A 82 5.74 -1.65 13.78
C SER A 82 4.28 -1.20 13.87
N VAL A 83 3.99 0.09 13.77
CA VAL A 83 2.61 0.60 13.84
C VAL A 83 1.95 0.51 12.47
N PHE A 84 0.70 0.03 12.43
CA PHE A 84 -0.14 0.06 11.23
C PHE A 84 -1.56 0.51 11.56
N VAL A 85 -1.99 1.60 10.94
CA VAL A 85 -3.33 2.16 11.14
C VAL A 85 -4.24 1.75 9.99
N ILE A 86 -5.36 1.11 10.32
CA ILE A 86 -6.40 0.70 9.40
C ILE A 86 -7.56 1.67 9.54
N ARG A 87 -7.81 2.46 8.50
CA ARG A 87 -8.88 3.48 8.46
C ARG A 87 -10.22 2.84 8.04
N PRO A 88 -11.37 3.50 8.28
CA PRO A 88 -12.67 2.96 7.87
C PRO A 88 -12.78 2.73 6.35
N TYR A 89 -12.19 3.63 5.57
CA TYR A 89 -12.03 3.52 4.13
C TYR A 89 -11.01 4.53 3.62
N GLU A 90 -10.07 4.09 2.80
CA GLU A 90 -9.14 4.98 2.10
C GLU A 90 -9.01 4.56 0.63
N LYS A 91 -9.55 5.39 -0.27
CA LYS A 91 -9.62 5.08 -1.71
C LYS A 91 -8.23 4.98 -2.35
N SER A 92 -7.27 5.78 -1.88
CA SER A 92 -5.91 5.86 -2.42
C SER A 92 -4.97 4.78 -1.90
N TYR A 93 -5.36 4.06 -0.85
CA TYR A 93 -4.46 3.10 -0.21
C TYR A 93 -4.25 1.87 -1.10
N LYS A 94 -2.99 1.66 -1.48
CA LYS A 94 -2.47 0.41 -2.06
C LYS A 94 -1.25 0.03 -1.22
N SER A 95 -1.09 -1.25 -0.90
CA SER A 95 0.07 -1.70 -0.12
C SER A 95 1.32 -1.68 -1.01
N ASP A 96 2.34 -0.93 -0.60
CA ASP A 96 3.66 -0.93 -1.28
C ASP A 96 4.42 -2.25 -1.10
N ARG A 97 3.94 -3.11 -0.18
CA ARG A 97 4.56 -4.41 0.14
C ARG A 97 3.99 -5.57 -0.67
N ILE A 98 3.10 -5.29 -1.63
CA ILE A 98 2.51 -6.30 -2.52
C ILE A 98 3.60 -7.15 -3.23
N SER A 99 4.72 -6.54 -3.65
CA SER A 99 5.83 -7.27 -4.29
C SER A 99 6.51 -8.29 -3.38
N THR A 100 6.57 -8.02 -2.07
CA THR A 100 7.17 -8.92 -1.05
C THR A 100 6.49 -10.30 -1.00
N LEU A 101 5.19 -10.36 -1.30
CA LEU A 101 4.44 -11.62 -1.31
C LEU A 101 4.67 -12.45 -2.58
N LEU A 102 5.27 -11.86 -3.61
CA LEU A 102 5.41 -12.45 -4.95
C LEU A 102 6.82 -12.98 -5.21
N VAL A 103 7.84 -12.35 -4.62
CA VAL A 103 9.23 -12.73 -4.87
C VAL A 103 9.58 -13.96 -4.04
N SER A 104 9.93 -15.05 -4.74
CA SER A 104 10.73 -16.11 -4.14
C SER A 104 12.18 -15.64 -4.15
N ASP A 105 12.67 -15.16 -3.01
CA ASP A 105 14.07 -14.71 -2.84
C ASP A 105 15.08 -15.72 -3.36
N ASP A 106 14.76 -17.01 -3.26
CA ASP A 106 15.59 -18.10 -3.77
C ASP A 106 15.62 -18.14 -5.31
N LEU A 107 14.46 -18.09 -5.98
CA LEU A 107 14.40 -18.09 -7.46
C LEU A 107 15.04 -16.83 -8.04
N ARG A 108 14.89 -15.68 -7.37
CA ARG A 108 15.54 -14.42 -7.76
C ARG A 108 17.06 -14.52 -7.67
N LYS A 109 17.60 -14.97 -6.54
CA LYS A 109 19.06 -15.17 -6.38
C LYS A 109 19.61 -16.14 -7.43
N GLN A 110 18.85 -17.18 -7.77
CA GLN A 110 19.22 -18.10 -8.85
C GLN A 110 19.21 -17.44 -10.23
N TYR A 111 18.23 -16.58 -10.51
CA TYR A 111 18.11 -15.83 -11.76
C TYR A 111 19.25 -14.80 -11.92
N GLU A 112 19.49 -13.98 -10.91
CA GLU A 112 20.57 -12.98 -10.88
C GLU A 112 21.94 -13.64 -11.09
N LYS A 113 22.18 -14.78 -10.41
CA LYS A 113 23.42 -15.55 -10.55
C LYS A 113 23.64 -16.13 -11.95
N VAL A 114 22.57 -16.42 -12.71
CA VAL A 114 22.70 -16.87 -14.10
C VAL A 114 23.14 -15.72 -14.99
N HIS A 115 22.52 -14.55 -14.85
CA HIS A 115 22.90 -13.36 -15.61
C HIS A 115 24.31 -12.87 -15.30
N GLU A 116 24.70 -12.88 -14.02
CA GLU A 116 26.05 -12.49 -13.58
C GLU A 116 27.12 -13.36 -14.27
N LYS A 117 26.91 -14.69 -14.33
CA LYS A 117 27.84 -15.61 -14.99
C LYS A 117 27.94 -15.36 -16.50
N ILE A 118 26.81 -15.14 -17.16
CA ILE A 118 26.80 -14.83 -18.61
C ILE A 118 27.52 -13.51 -18.87
N ALA A 119 27.32 -12.51 -18.00
CA ALA A 119 27.98 -11.21 -18.12
C ALA A 119 29.50 -11.31 -17.97
N ILE A 120 29.99 -12.09 -17.00
CA ILE A 120 31.42 -12.34 -16.78
C ILE A 120 32.05 -12.98 -18.02
N GLU A 121 31.46 -14.06 -18.55
CA GLU A 121 32.02 -14.73 -19.74
C GLU A 121 31.93 -13.85 -20.99
N LYS A 122 30.90 -13.00 -21.10
CA LYS A 122 30.78 -12.02 -22.19
C LYS A 122 31.89 -10.99 -22.13
N GLU A 123 32.17 -10.46 -20.94
CA GLU A 123 33.25 -9.50 -20.72
C GLU A 123 34.62 -10.11 -21.03
N ASN A 124 34.85 -11.37 -20.60
CA ASN A 124 36.08 -12.11 -20.94
C ASN A 124 36.31 -12.20 -22.45
N LEU A 125 35.28 -12.58 -23.22
CA LEU A 125 35.39 -12.68 -24.68
C LEU A 125 35.64 -11.29 -25.32
N ILE A 126 34.94 -10.25 -24.87
CA ILE A 126 35.11 -8.89 -25.39
C ILE A 126 36.52 -8.36 -25.13
N GLU A 127 37.08 -8.59 -23.93
CA GLU A 127 38.46 -8.18 -23.59
C GLU A 127 39.48 -8.83 -24.52
N ILE A 128 39.32 -10.12 -24.83
CA ILE A 128 40.23 -10.85 -25.72
C ILE A 128 40.13 -10.32 -27.16
N LEU A 129 38.92 -10.00 -27.63
CA LEU A 129 38.68 -9.49 -28.99
C LEU A 129 39.23 -8.08 -29.23
N LYS A 130 39.57 -7.30 -28.19
CA LYS A 130 40.19 -5.96 -28.35
C LYS A 130 41.50 -5.99 -29.11
N ILE A 131 42.33 -6.99 -28.86
CA ILE A 131 43.68 -7.11 -29.44
C ILE A 131 43.60 -7.35 -30.96
N PRO A 132 42.94 -8.40 -31.46
CA PRO A 132 42.85 -8.65 -32.90
C PRO A 132 41.96 -7.62 -33.63
N SER A 133 40.95 -7.05 -32.98
CA SER A 133 40.13 -6.02 -33.63
C SER A 133 40.81 -4.64 -33.69
N GLY A 134 41.70 -4.33 -32.76
CA GLY A 134 42.26 -2.98 -32.60
C GLY A 134 41.21 -1.94 -32.19
N LEU A 135 40.07 -2.38 -31.64
CA LEU A 135 38.99 -1.56 -31.12
C LEU A 135 39.05 -1.55 -29.58
N ASN A 136 38.88 -0.37 -28.98
CA ASN A 136 38.89 -0.22 -27.52
C ASN A 136 37.48 -0.13 -26.91
N LYS A 137 36.46 0.12 -27.75
CA LYS A 137 35.04 0.29 -27.39
C LYS A 137 34.18 -0.24 -28.55
N ASP A 138 32.89 -0.45 -28.28
CA ASP A 138 31.86 -0.76 -29.28
C ASP A 138 32.08 -2.09 -30.04
N ILE A 139 32.88 -3.00 -29.50
CA ILE A 139 33.13 -4.34 -30.09
C ILE A 139 31.84 -5.14 -30.25
N GLU A 140 30.97 -5.11 -29.23
CA GLU A 140 29.67 -5.81 -29.26
C GLU A 140 28.76 -5.27 -30.38
N GLU A 141 28.79 -3.96 -30.61
CA GLU A 141 28.03 -3.30 -31.67
C GLU A 141 28.63 -3.60 -33.05
N GLU A 142 29.95 -3.50 -33.21
CA GLU A 142 30.64 -3.74 -34.48
C GLU A 142 30.55 -5.21 -34.92
N LEU A 143 30.67 -6.14 -33.97
CA LEU A 143 30.48 -7.56 -34.21
C LEU A 143 29.03 -7.85 -34.61
N SER A 144 28.05 -7.28 -33.90
CA SER A 144 26.63 -7.52 -34.22
C SER A 144 26.22 -6.92 -35.58
N SER A 145 26.68 -5.71 -35.88
CA SER A 145 26.37 -4.99 -37.12
C SER A 145 26.99 -5.67 -38.35
N SER A 146 28.17 -6.30 -38.21
CA SER A 146 28.84 -7.05 -39.28
C SER A 146 28.00 -8.24 -39.80
N PHE A 147 27.05 -8.72 -39.00
CA PHE A 147 26.11 -9.78 -39.37
C PHE A 147 24.67 -9.28 -39.53
N GLY A 148 24.46 -7.95 -39.57
CA GLY A 148 23.14 -7.34 -39.79
C GLY A 148 22.18 -7.42 -38.60
N GLN A 149 22.68 -7.61 -37.37
CA GLN A 149 21.88 -7.70 -36.14
C GLN A 149 21.85 -6.37 -35.37
N GLU A 150 20.78 -6.14 -34.61
CA GLU A 150 20.66 -4.99 -33.71
C GLU A 150 21.59 -5.11 -32.48
N LYS A 151 21.92 -3.97 -31.84
CA LYS A 151 22.89 -3.83 -30.75
C LYS A 151 22.74 -4.79 -29.56
N ASN A 152 21.57 -5.40 -29.35
CA ASN A 152 21.25 -6.21 -28.16
C ASN A 152 21.26 -7.73 -28.38
N ASN A 153 21.65 -8.21 -29.58
CA ASN A 153 21.51 -9.63 -29.94
C ASN A 153 22.83 -10.41 -30.02
N LEU A 154 23.93 -9.90 -29.47
CA LEU A 154 25.25 -10.55 -29.57
C LEU A 154 25.24 -12.03 -29.14
N LEU A 155 24.65 -12.35 -27.98
CA LEU A 155 24.64 -13.72 -27.47
C LEU A 155 23.85 -14.68 -28.37
N GLN A 156 22.78 -14.20 -29.01
CA GLN A 156 22.01 -14.97 -29.97
C GLN A 156 22.80 -15.17 -31.27
N LEU A 157 23.42 -14.11 -31.78
CA LEU A 157 24.30 -14.18 -32.95
C LEU A 157 25.44 -15.19 -32.74
N LEU A 158 26.10 -15.17 -31.59
CA LEU A 158 27.17 -16.13 -31.27
C LEU A 158 26.69 -17.58 -31.32
N CYS A 159 25.44 -17.86 -30.93
CA CYS A 159 24.86 -19.20 -31.07
C CYS A 159 24.59 -19.56 -32.54
N GLU A 160 24.13 -18.61 -33.35
CA GLU A 160 23.86 -18.81 -34.78
C GLU A 160 25.15 -19.06 -35.58
N LEU A 161 26.28 -18.53 -35.12
CA LEU A 161 27.59 -18.68 -35.76
C LEU A 161 28.31 -20.00 -35.42
N GLU A 162 27.80 -20.80 -34.49
CA GLU A 162 28.45 -22.04 -34.01
C GLU A 162 28.75 -23.02 -35.17
N ASP A 163 27.77 -23.27 -36.03
CA ASP A 163 27.91 -24.12 -37.21
C ASP A 163 28.96 -23.62 -38.21
N LYS A 164 29.18 -22.29 -38.29
CA LYS A 164 30.16 -21.68 -39.20
C LYS A 164 31.56 -21.76 -38.62
N ILE A 165 31.70 -21.45 -37.32
CA ILE A 165 32.96 -21.48 -36.58
C ILE A 165 33.52 -22.90 -36.48
N ASP A 166 32.65 -23.92 -36.41
CA ASP A 166 33.07 -25.33 -36.31
C ASP A 166 33.46 -25.98 -37.65
N LYS A 167 32.97 -25.45 -38.79
CA LYS A 167 33.19 -26.03 -40.13
C LYS A 167 34.36 -25.43 -40.90
N GLU A 168 34.79 -24.21 -40.58
CA GLU A 168 35.96 -23.59 -41.21
C GLU A 168 37.26 -24.13 -40.59
N SER A 169 38.14 -24.68 -41.43
CA SER A 169 39.36 -25.37 -41.01
C SER A 169 40.58 -24.46 -40.82
N ASP A 170 40.56 -23.24 -41.36
CA ASP A 170 41.76 -22.42 -41.48
C ASP A 170 41.61 -21.05 -40.79
N PHE A 171 42.65 -20.67 -40.03
CA PHE A 171 42.80 -19.38 -39.34
C PHE A 171 43.17 -18.24 -40.31
N GLU A 172 42.59 -18.26 -41.51
CA GLU A 172 42.89 -17.24 -42.51
C GLU A 172 42.52 -15.88 -41.90
N TYR A 173 43.48 -14.96 -41.89
CA TYR A 173 43.33 -13.58 -41.43
C TYR A 173 43.28 -13.28 -39.91
N SER A 174 43.56 -14.23 -39.01
CA SER A 174 43.58 -13.93 -37.55
C SER A 174 44.66 -12.92 -37.13
N HIS A 175 45.70 -12.78 -37.94
CA HIS A 175 46.79 -11.81 -37.79
C HIS A 175 46.43 -10.40 -38.31
N ILE A 176 45.30 -10.26 -39.02
CA ILE A 176 44.83 -8.99 -39.56
C ILE A 176 44.15 -8.18 -38.46
N ILE A 177 44.42 -6.88 -38.39
CA ILE A 177 43.85 -5.96 -37.40
C ILE A 177 42.64 -5.26 -38.02
N PHE A 178 41.43 -5.55 -37.51
CA PHE A 178 40.17 -5.06 -38.07
C PHE A 178 40.15 -3.54 -38.31
N ASN A 179 40.49 -2.73 -37.30
CA ASN A 179 40.46 -1.26 -37.35
C ASN A 179 41.47 -0.65 -38.35
N LYS A 180 42.49 -1.41 -38.79
CA LYS A 180 43.41 -0.94 -39.84
C LYS A 180 42.76 -0.95 -41.22
N ILE A 181 41.74 -1.78 -41.43
CA ILE A 181 41.02 -1.92 -42.70
C ILE A 181 39.62 -1.29 -42.63
N PHE A 182 38.90 -1.49 -41.52
CA PHE A 182 37.50 -1.13 -41.37
C PHE A 182 37.26 0.15 -40.56
N ASN A 183 38.17 1.13 -40.66
CA ASN A 183 37.87 2.47 -40.16
C ASN A 183 37.04 3.27 -41.17
N GLU A 184 36.18 4.17 -40.69
CA GLU A 184 35.22 4.94 -41.49
C GLU A 184 35.84 5.64 -42.71
N LYS A 185 37.06 6.17 -42.58
CA LYS A 185 37.75 6.86 -43.67
C LYS A 185 38.33 5.91 -44.72
N VAL A 186 38.80 4.73 -44.32
CA VAL A 186 39.27 3.70 -45.25
C VAL A 186 38.09 3.06 -45.97
N VAL A 187 37.01 2.74 -45.27
CA VAL A 187 35.81 2.13 -45.87
C VAL A 187 35.16 3.08 -46.88
N SER A 188 34.86 4.33 -46.49
CA SER A 188 34.29 5.33 -47.41
C SER A 188 35.16 5.56 -48.65
N PHE A 189 36.47 5.44 -48.49
CA PHE A 189 37.42 5.60 -49.58
C PHE A 189 37.50 4.36 -50.48
N LEU A 190 37.46 3.15 -49.93
CA LEU A 190 37.36 1.90 -50.68
C LEU A 190 36.05 1.79 -51.45
N GLU A 191 34.98 2.43 -50.99
CA GLU A 191 33.69 2.49 -51.69
C GLU A 191 33.66 3.52 -52.83
N THR A 192 34.71 4.32 -53.00
CA THR A 192 34.75 5.38 -54.02
C THR A 192 35.26 4.86 -55.37
N GLY A 193 34.35 4.68 -56.33
CA GLY A 193 34.68 4.40 -57.73
C GLY A 193 35.45 3.09 -57.94
N ASP A 194 36.41 3.08 -58.88
CA ASP A 194 37.22 1.89 -59.22
C ASP A 194 38.40 1.66 -58.25
N PHE A 195 38.42 2.32 -57.09
CA PHE A 195 39.60 2.37 -56.23
C PHE A 195 40.05 1.00 -55.71
N LYS A 196 39.13 0.07 -55.40
CA LYS A 196 39.45 -1.31 -55.00
C LYS A 196 40.30 -2.04 -56.04
N ARG A 197 40.00 -1.84 -57.32
CA ARG A 197 40.78 -2.42 -58.43
C ARG A 197 42.10 -1.65 -58.61
N GLU A 198 42.05 -0.32 -58.60
CA GLU A 198 43.25 0.53 -58.77
C GLU A 198 44.30 0.22 -57.68
N ILE A 199 43.91 0.09 -56.40
CA ILE A 199 44.85 -0.18 -55.29
C ILE A 199 45.43 -1.59 -55.34
N LYS A 200 44.65 -2.59 -55.77
CA LYS A 200 45.15 -3.95 -55.98
C LYS A 200 46.20 -4.01 -57.08
N GLU A 201 45.87 -3.49 -58.27
CA GLU A 201 46.80 -3.44 -59.40
C GLU A 201 48.06 -2.63 -59.07
N TYR A 202 47.91 -1.59 -58.26
CA TYR A 202 49.03 -0.79 -57.77
C TYR A 202 49.96 -1.56 -56.85
N ILE A 203 49.43 -2.23 -55.82
CA ILE A 203 50.26 -2.93 -54.84
C ILE A 203 50.97 -4.11 -55.51
N GLU A 204 50.27 -4.89 -56.33
CA GLU A 204 50.86 -6.02 -57.07
C GLU A 204 52.00 -5.58 -58.00
N LYS A 205 51.78 -4.55 -58.84
CA LYS A 205 52.82 -4.04 -59.76
C LYS A 205 53.96 -3.33 -59.04
N TYR A 206 53.66 -2.58 -57.98
CA TYR A 206 54.70 -1.90 -57.20
C TYR A 206 55.59 -2.90 -56.47
N ASP A 207 55.02 -3.98 -55.94
CA ASP A 207 55.76 -5.04 -55.26
C ASP A 207 56.73 -5.78 -56.20
N GLU A 208 56.31 -6.06 -57.43
CA GLU A 208 57.15 -6.63 -58.49
C GLU A 208 58.34 -5.70 -58.81
N LEU A 209 58.08 -4.40 -58.98
CA LEU A 209 59.07 -3.44 -59.42
C LEU A 209 60.03 -3.01 -58.31
N ILE A 210 59.56 -2.87 -57.06
CA ILE A 210 60.42 -2.50 -55.93
C ILE A 210 61.37 -3.64 -55.54
N SER A 211 60.95 -4.90 -55.74
CA SER A 211 61.81 -6.07 -55.53
C SER A 211 63.05 -6.07 -56.43
N ASN A 212 63.00 -5.37 -57.56
CA ASN A 212 64.09 -5.24 -58.53
C ASN A 212 64.92 -3.95 -58.37
N SER A 213 64.60 -3.08 -57.40
CA SER A 213 65.34 -1.82 -57.20
C SER A 213 66.64 -2.04 -56.41
N ALA A 214 67.72 -1.42 -56.89
CA ALA A 214 69.04 -1.50 -56.24
C ALA A 214 69.09 -0.78 -54.88
N ILE A 215 68.22 0.20 -54.65
CA ILE A 215 68.25 1.12 -53.49
C ILE A 215 66.98 1.03 -52.65
N LEU A 216 65.81 0.98 -53.29
CA LEU A 216 64.54 0.95 -52.60
C LEU A 216 64.13 -0.49 -52.33
N LYS A 217 63.61 -0.75 -51.13
CA LYS A 217 63.06 -2.06 -50.75
C LYS A 217 61.67 -1.86 -50.17
N LYS A 218 60.92 -2.96 -49.98
CA LYS A 218 59.56 -2.92 -49.40
C LYS A 218 59.51 -2.07 -48.12
N ASP A 219 60.40 -2.35 -47.17
CA ASP A 219 60.49 -1.63 -45.88
C ASP A 219 61.10 -0.23 -46.00
N PHE A 220 61.90 0.02 -47.04
CA PHE A 220 62.56 1.30 -47.30
C PHE A 220 62.19 1.83 -48.69
N ASN A 221 60.90 2.15 -48.85
CA ASN A 221 60.33 2.65 -50.09
C ASN A 221 60.66 4.13 -50.34
N HIS A 222 60.22 4.66 -51.48
CA HIS A 222 60.53 6.04 -51.88
C HIS A 222 60.08 7.09 -50.85
N PHE A 223 59.00 6.83 -50.11
CA PHE A 223 58.47 7.74 -49.09
C PHE A 223 59.36 7.74 -47.84
N HIS A 224 59.73 6.56 -47.32
CA HIS A 224 60.66 6.43 -46.21
C HIS A 224 62.01 7.07 -46.56
N ALA A 225 62.53 6.79 -47.75
CA ALA A 225 63.79 7.34 -48.23
C ALA A 225 63.75 8.87 -48.32
N THR A 226 62.69 9.44 -48.90
CA THR A 226 62.52 10.90 -48.98
C THR A 226 62.36 11.54 -47.60
N THR A 227 61.68 10.87 -46.68
CA THR A 227 61.48 11.35 -45.30
C THR A 227 62.79 11.36 -44.51
N VAL A 228 63.58 10.28 -44.60
CA VAL A 228 64.92 10.22 -43.99
C VAL A 228 65.82 11.30 -44.58
N GLN A 229 65.84 11.47 -45.91
CA GLN A 229 66.62 12.54 -46.57
C GLN A 229 66.22 13.92 -46.06
N LYS A 230 64.92 14.23 -45.98
CA LYS A 230 64.42 15.51 -45.49
C LYS A 230 64.82 15.73 -44.04
N ASN A 231 64.61 14.74 -43.18
CA ASN A 231 64.92 14.84 -41.74
C ASN A 231 66.42 15.02 -41.49
N LEU A 232 67.29 14.28 -42.18
CA LEU A 232 68.74 14.46 -42.05
C LEU A 232 69.17 15.85 -42.54
N ASN A 233 68.59 16.33 -43.64
CA ASN A 233 68.90 17.65 -44.18
C ASN A 233 68.39 18.80 -43.29
N SER A 234 67.16 18.71 -42.76
CA SER A 234 66.56 19.76 -41.92
C SER A 234 67.19 19.86 -40.54
N ASN A 235 67.70 18.75 -40.00
CA ASN A 235 68.37 18.69 -38.69
C ASN A 235 69.89 18.94 -38.78
N GLY A 236 70.40 19.38 -39.93
CA GLY A 236 71.81 19.79 -40.07
C GLY A 236 72.83 18.65 -40.06
N PHE A 237 72.41 17.39 -40.23
CA PHE A 237 73.28 16.20 -40.17
C PHE A 237 74.50 16.32 -41.10
N PHE A 238 74.27 16.66 -42.37
CA PHE A 238 75.34 16.84 -43.36
C PHE A 238 76.12 18.16 -43.18
N LYS A 239 75.52 19.19 -42.54
CA LYS A 239 76.23 20.44 -42.21
C LYS A 239 77.26 20.23 -41.11
N ALA A 240 77.07 19.21 -40.27
CA ALA A 240 78.01 18.78 -39.24
C ALA A 240 79.08 17.80 -39.74
N GLU A 241 79.25 17.68 -41.08
CA GLU A 241 80.24 16.82 -41.74
C GLU A 241 80.04 15.31 -41.51
N HIS A 242 78.84 14.87 -41.11
CA HIS A 242 78.50 13.45 -41.03
C HIS A 242 78.11 12.89 -42.40
N SER A 243 78.42 11.61 -42.64
CA SER A 243 78.05 10.85 -43.85
C SER A 243 77.16 9.65 -43.51
N ILE A 244 76.40 9.18 -44.51
CA ILE A 244 75.62 7.94 -44.43
C ILE A 244 76.14 6.92 -45.43
N ASN A 245 75.98 5.62 -45.14
CA ASN A 245 76.28 4.55 -46.07
C ASN A 245 74.98 3.90 -46.56
N LEU A 246 74.67 4.03 -47.84
CA LEU A 246 73.58 3.30 -48.47
C LEU A 246 74.08 1.98 -49.05
N ASN A 247 73.24 0.95 -48.96
CA ASN A 247 73.49 -0.32 -49.63
C ASN A 247 72.87 -0.27 -51.04
N ILE A 248 73.71 -0.35 -52.07
CA ILE A 248 73.31 -0.41 -53.48
C ILE A 248 73.86 -1.72 -54.03
N ASP A 249 72.98 -2.67 -54.38
CA ASP A 249 73.34 -4.01 -54.89
C ASP A 249 74.41 -4.75 -54.05
N GLY A 250 74.32 -4.64 -52.72
CA GLY A 250 75.24 -5.29 -51.78
C GLY A 250 76.53 -4.51 -51.52
N GLN A 251 76.76 -3.37 -52.19
CA GLN A 251 77.91 -2.50 -51.97
C GLN A 251 77.53 -1.27 -51.16
N LYS A 252 78.41 -0.88 -50.22
CA LYS A 252 78.25 0.33 -49.43
C LYS A 252 78.72 1.54 -50.23
N LYS A 253 77.80 2.46 -50.52
CA LYS A 253 78.10 3.77 -51.08
C LYS A 253 77.99 4.83 -50.00
N GLU A 254 79.11 5.50 -49.71
CA GLU A 254 79.16 6.62 -48.78
C GLU A 254 78.59 7.88 -49.43
N ILE A 255 77.74 8.60 -48.70
CA ILE A 255 77.12 9.85 -49.14
C ILE A 255 77.29 10.91 -48.05
N SER A 256 77.98 11.99 -48.41
CA SER A 256 78.20 13.17 -47.56
C SER A 256 77.46 14.42 -48.07
N ASP A 257 76.92 14.41 -49.29
CA ASP A 257 76.15 15.51 -49.86
C ASP A 257 74.63 15.21 -49.83
N PRO A 258 73.81 16.04 -49.15
CA PRO A 258 72.35 15.88 -49.15
C PRO A 258 71.72 15.94 -50.54
N LYS A 259 72.34 16.64 -51.51
CA LYS A 259 71.86 16.69 -52.90
C LYS A 259 72.13 15.37 -53.63
N GLU A 260 73.26 14.73 -53.35
CA GLU A 260 73.57 13.41 -53.91
C GLU A 260 72.60 12.35 -53.37
N PHE A 261 72.29 12.39 -52.06
CA PHE A 261 71.30 11.49 -51.47
C PHE A 261 69.92 11.66 -52.11
N LEU A 262 69.45 12.91 -52.25
CA LEU A 262 68.18 13.20 -52.90
C LEU A 262 68.16 12.72 -54.36
N LYS A 263 69.24 12.94 -55.11
CA LYS A 263 69.34 12.52 -56.52
C LYS A 263 69.26 11.01 -56.67
N LEU A 264 69.90 10.23 -55.78
CA LEU A 264 69.83 8.77 -55.80
C LEU A 264 68.42 8.25 -55.51
N ILE A 265 67.72 8.84 -54.52
CA ILE A 265 66.33 8.48 -54.22
C ILE A 265 65.41 8.83 -55.39
N MET A 266 65.58 10.01 -56.00
CA MET A 266 64.78 10.42 -57.16
C MET A 266 65.04 9.53 -58.37
N SER A 267 66.29 9.14 -58.63
CA SER A 267 66.63 8.25 -59.74
C SER A 267 66.03 6.86 -59.54
N ALA A 268 66.15 6.28 -58.33
CA ALA A 268 65.53 4.99 -58.00
C ALA A 268 64.00 5.05 -58.06
N LYS A 269 63.39 6.18 -57.67
CA LYS A 269 61.95 6.42 -57.82
C LYS A 269 61.55 6.50 -59.29
N GLU A 270 62.32 7.21 -60.13
CA GLU A 270 62.07 7.33 -61.56
C GLU A 270 62.21 5.98 -62.27
N GLU A 271 63.20 5.14 -61.91
CA GLU A 271 63.34 3.79 -62.46
C GLU A 271 62.12 2.91 -62.18
N ILE A 272 61.59 2.94 -60.95
CA ILE A 272 60.37 2.19 -60.60
C ILE A 272 59.14 2.76 -61.32
N LEU A 273 59.06 4.09 -61.49
CA LEU A 273 57.91 4.78 -62.10
C LEU A 273 58.05 4.99 -63.62
N GLN A 274 59.09 4.47 -64.28
CA GLN A 274 59.24 4.54 -65.75
C GLN A 274 58.21 3.69 -66.49
N ASP A 275 57.61 2.71 -65.81
CA ASP A 275 56.46 1.99 -66.33
C ASP A 275 55.28 2.95 -66.47
N LYS A 276 54.89 3.26 -67.72
CA LYS A 276 53.80 4.19 -68.04
C LYS A 276 52.47 3.79 -67.42
N THR A 277 52.23 2.50 -67.17
CA THR A 277 51.03 2.03 -66.48
C THR A 277 51.12 2.24 -64.97
N LEU A 278 52.26 1.96 -64.34
CA LEU A 278 52.45 2.23 -62.91
C LEU A 278 52.45 3.73 -62.63
N GLN A 279 53.06 4.57 -63.47
CA GLN A 279 53.09 6.02 -63.29
C GLN A 279 51.68 6.62 -63.24
N GLY A 280 50.81 6.21 -64.17
CA GLY A 280 49.42 6.68 -64.21
C GLY A 280 48.58 6.20 -63.02
N ILE A 281 48.78 4.97 -62.55
CA ILE A 281 48.11 4.41 -61.37
C ILE A 281 48.65 5.06 -60.09
N PHE A 282 49.97 5.23 -59.98
CA PHE A 282 50.65 5.87 -58.86
C PHE A 282 50.18 7.31 -58.67
N GLU A 283 50.15 8.14 -59.72
CA GLU A 283 49.69 9.53 -59.60
C GLU A 283 48.21 9.62 -59.20
N LYS A 284 47.37 8.68 -59.65
CA LYS A 284 45.96 8.62 -59.23
C LYS A 284 45.82 8.24 -57.76
N ILE A 285 46.58 7.25 -57.30
CA ILE A 285 46.48 6.72 -55.94
C ILE A 285 47.18 7.66 -54.94
N ASP A 286 48.37 8.17 -55.23
CA ASP A 286 49.13 9.06 -54.34
C ASP A 286 48.40 10.41 -54.12
N LYS A 287 47.71 10.93 -55.16
CA LYS A 287 46.82 12.09 -55.00
C LYS A 287 45.63 11.82 -54.08
N LYS A 288 45.07 10.60 -54.14
CA LYS A 288 43.91 10.19 -53.35
C LYS A 288 44.31 9.78 -51.91
N ILE A 289 45.52 9.25 -51.68
CA ILE A 289 46.07 8.83 -50.38
C ILE A 289 46.90 9.98 -49.75
N SER A 290 46.24 11.10 -49.49
CA SER A 290 46.88 12.29 -48.89
C SER A 290 46.85 12.30 -47.35
N ASN A 291 45.89 11.59 -46.73
CA ASN A 291 45.69 11.50 -45.29
C ASN A 291 46.58 10.40 -44.64
N ASN A 292 47.09 10.66 -43.42
CA ASN A 292 47.92 9.72 -42.66
C ASN A 292 47.27 8.34 -42.48
N GLN A 293 45.97 8.27 -42.20
CA GLN A 293 45.25 6.99 -42.03
C GLN A 293 45.19 6.14 -43.31
N LEU A 294 45.05 6.79 -44.47
CA LEU A 294 45.05 6.09 -45.75
C LEU A 294 46.47 5.63 -46.15
N ARG A 295 47.50 6.36 -45.70
CA ARG A 295 48.91 5.95 -45.89
C ARG A 295 49.25 4.75 -45.03
N GLU A 296 48.86 4.76 -43.76
CA GLU A 296 48.99 3.60 -42.87
C GLU A 296 48.24 2.40 -43.43
N PHE A 297 47.03 2.57 -43.98
CA PHE A 297 46.29 1.50 -44.65
C PHE A 297 47.05 0.96 -45.88
N ARG A 298 47.62 1.83 -46.70
CA ARG A 298 48.45 1.42 -47.85
C ARG A 298 49.66 0.60 -47.42
N GLU A 299 50.37 1.05 -46.39
CA GLU A 299 51.52 0.32 -45.82
C GLU A 299 51.09 -1.03 -45.26
N TYR A 300 49.94 -1.07 -44.56
CA TYR A 300 49.36 -2.28 -44.01
C TYR A 300 49.02 -3.33 -45.09
N LEU A 301 48.55 -2.90 -46.28
CA LEU A 301 48.30 -3.81 -47.40
C LEU A 301 49.58 -4.33 -48.07
N PHE A 302 50.70 -3.61 -47.99
CA PHE A 302 51.99 -4.12 -48.47
C PHE A 302 52.51 -5.26 -47.58
N GLU A 303 52.25 -5.18 -46.27
CA GLU A 303 52.61 -6.20 -45.30
C GLU A 303 51.67 -7.42 -45.35
N ASN A 304 50.40 -7.21 -45.75
CA ASN A 304 49.35 -8.23 -45.75
C ASN A 304 48.66 -8.32 -47.12
N GLN A 305 49.38 -8.82 -48.13
CA GLN A 305 48.90 -8.86 -49.53
C GLN A 305 47.75 -9.85 -49.75
N ASP A 306 47.60 -10.84 -48.88
CA ASP A 306 46.48 -11.78 -48.84
C ASP A 306 45.12 -11.08 -48.64
N VAL A 307 45.11 -9.88 -48.06
CA VAL A 307 43.91 -9.03 -47.94
C VAL A 307 43.43 -8.52 -49.31
N LEU A 308 44.30 -8.41 -50.32
CA LEU A 308 43.96 -7.77 -51.60
C LEU A 308 42.89 -8.53 -52.39
N THR A 309 42.79 -9.85 -52.23
CA THR A 309 41.73 -10.66 -52.85
C THR A 309 40.37 -10.41 -52.20
N GLU A 310 40.37 -10.07 -50.91
CA GLU A 310 39.18 -9.89 -50.08
C GLU A 310 38.56 -8.48 -50.21
N LEU A 311 39.34 -7.47 -50.64
CA LEU A 311 38.85 -6.09 -50.80
C LEU A 311 37.66 -5.94 -51.77
N ALA A 312 37.45 -6.91 -52.66
CA ALA A 312 36.29 -6.94 -53.55
C ALA A 312 34.97 -7.05 -52.78
N ASP A 313 34.93 -7.91 -51.74
CA ASP A 313 33.78 -8.19 -50.89
C ASP A 313 34.08 -7.79 -49.44
N LEU A 314 33.93 -6.50 -49.15
CA LEU A 314 34.23 -5.95 -47.83
C LEU A 314 33.31 -6.51 -46.74
N GLU A 315 32.04 -6.72 -47.03
CA GLU A 315 31.07 -7.24 -46.05
C GLU A 315 31.35 -8.71 -45.73
N GLY A 316 31.62 -9.55 -46.74
CA GLY A 316 32.07 -10.92 -46.49
C GLY A 316 33.41 -10.99 -45.78
N PHE A 317 34.32 -10.06 -46.06
CA PHE A 317 35.61 -10.00 -45.37
C PHE A 317 35.50 -9.59 -43.89
N LYS A 318 34.63 -8.62 -43.55
CA LYS A 318 34.30 -8.30 -42.15
C LYS A 318 33.85 -9.55 -41.39
N GLN A 319 32.93 -10.31 -41.97
CA GLN A 319 32.40 -11.53 -41.36
C GLN A 319 33.50 -12.59 -41.18
N ARG A 320 34.34 -12.81 -42.19
CA ARG A 320 35.47 -13.75 -42.12
C ARG A 320 36.48 -13.37 -41.03
N LEU A 321 36.80 -12.08 -40.87
CA LEU A 321 37.68 -11.62 -39.78
C LEU A 321 37.10 -11.93 -38.41
N TRP A 322 35.83 -11.59 -38.17
CA TRP A 322 35.18 -11.87 -36.88
C TRP A 322 35.10 -13.37 -36.59
N ILE A 323 34.80 -14.20 -37.59
CA ILE A 323 34.82 -15.67 -37.46
C ILE A 323 36.23 -16.16 -37.12
N SER A 324 37.25 -15.65 -37.81
CA SER A 324 38.66 -15.99 -37.57
C SER A 324 39.12 -15.60 -36.15
N TYR A 325 38.70 -14.44 -35.64
CA TYR A 325 38.99 -14.02 -34.27
C TYR A 325 38.28 -14.89 -33.22
N LEU A 326 37.01 -15.20 -33.43
CA LEU A 326 36.26 -16.10 -32.54
C LEU A 326 36.84 -17.51 -32.55
N ARG A 327 37.31 -18.00 -33.71
CA ARG A 327 37.96 -19.31 -33.84
C ARG A 327 39.34 -19.35 -33.21
N ASN A 328 40.12 -18.27 -33.30
CA ASN A 328 41.41 -18.18 -32.61
C ASN A 328 41.26 -18.19 -31.08
N ASN A 329 40.09 -17.80 -30.57
CA ASN A 329 39.74 -17.78 -29.14
C ASN A 329 38.56 -18.73 -28.88
N ILE A 330 38.66 -19.95 -29.43
CA ILE A 330 37.57 -20.92 -29.45
C ILE A 330 37.15 -21.37 -28.05
N GLU A 331 38.08 -21.45 -27.09
CA GLU A 331 37.78 -21.87 -25.72
C GLU A 331 36.86 -20.86 -25.03
N GLU A 332 37.17 -19.56 -25.11
CA GLU A 332 36.38 -18.49 -24.51
C GLU A 332 35.04 -18.29 -25.22
N TYR A 333 35.01 -18.44 -26.54
CA TYR A 333 33.77 -18.48 -27.31
C TYR A 333 32.87 -19.65 -26.87
N GLN A 334 33.41 -20.88 -26.81
CA GLN A 334 32.65 -22.06 -26.41
C GLN A 334 32.16 -21.97 -24.97
N ASN A 335 32.98 -21.42 -24.06
CA ASN A 335 32.59 -21.19 -22.66
C ASN A 335 31.39 -20.24 -22.58
N LEU A 336 31.41 -19.12 -23.29
CA LEU A 336 30.29 -18.18 -23.32
C LEU A 336 29.02 -18.80 -23.92
N VAL A 337 29.13 -19.47 -25.07
CA VAL A 337 27.99 -20.12 -25.73
C VAL A 337 27.39 -21.23 -24.86
N ALA A 338 28.24 -22.05 -24.22
CA ALA A 338 27.81 -23.11 -23.32
C ALA A 338 27.11 -22.54 -22.08
N GLU A 339 27.69 -21.53 -21.42
CA GLU A 339 27.08 -20.92 -20.23
C GLU A 339 25.80 -20.15 -20.58
N TYR A 340 25.71 -19.54 -21.76
CA TYR A 340 24.48 -18.92 -22.26
C TYR A 340 23.37 -19.94 -22.52
N LYS A 341 23.64 -21.05 -23.24
CA LYS A 341 22.66 -22.13 -23.49
C LYS A 341 22.18 -22.78 -22.18
N LYS A 342 23.11 -23.03 -21.27
CA LYS A 342 22.81 -23.54 -19.92
C LYS A 342 21.99 -22.52 -19.12
N GLY A 343 22.33 -21.25 -19.23
CA GLY A 343 21.60 -20.14 -18.63
C GLY A 343 20.17 -20.05 -19.15
N GLN A 344 19.95 -20.14 -20.47
CA GLN A 344 18.60 -20.17 -21.07
C GLN A 344 17.76 -21.34 -20.53
N THR A 345 18.35 -22.54 -20.46
CA THR A 345 17.68 -23.72 -19.93
C THR A 345 17.28 -23.50 -18.47
N LYS A 346 18.22 -22.99 -17.67
CA LYS A 346 17.99 -22.73 -16.24
C LYS A 346 17.01 -21.60 -15.99
N ILE A 347 17.03 -20.53 -16.79
CA ILE A 347 16.03 -19.45 -16.74
C ILE A 347 14.65 -19.99 -17.07
N LYS A 348 14.53 -20.86 -18.09
CA LYS A 348 13.26 -21.53 -18.43
C LYS A 348 12.76 -22.40 -17.28
N GLU A 349 13.63 -23.18 -16.64
CA GLU A 349 13.29 -23.95 -15.44
C GLU A 349 12.86 -23.06 -14.27
N ILE A 350 13.53 -21.92 -14.05
CA ILE A 350 13.16 -20.94 -13.02
C ILE A 350 11.78 -20.35 -13.31
N ILE A 351 11.49 -20.00 -14.56
CA ILE A 351 10.18 -19.49 -15.01
C ILE A 351 9.09 -20.55 -14.81
N ASP A 352 9.33 -21.80 -15.18
CA ASP A 352 8.35 -22.87 -15.03
C ASP A 352 8.13 -23.23 -13.55
N LYS A 353 9.17 -23.16 -12.70
CA LYS A 353 9.03 -23.26 -11.24
C LYS A 353 8.23 -22.10 -10.67
N ALA A 354 8.50 -20.87 -11.10
CA ALA A 354 7.76 -19.68 -10.67
C ALA A 354 6.27 -19.74 -11.07
N ARG A 355 5.95 -20.29 -12.25
CA ARG A 355 4.56 -20.50 -12.70
C ARG A 355 3.82 -21.53 -11.84
N ASN A 356 4.51 -22.60 -11.45
CA ASN A 356 3.91 -23.73 -10.71
C ASN A 356 3.93 -23.56 -9.18
N GLN A 357 4.69 -22.59 -8.65
CA GLN A 357 4.69 -22.29 -7.22
C GLN A 357 3.43 -21.50 -6.86
N GLN A 358 2.68 -21.97 -5.86
CA GLN A 358 1.59 -21.19 -5.28
C GLN A 358 2.22 -20.04 -4.47
N THR A 359 1.92 -18.79 -4.83
CA THR A 359 2.47 -17.64 -4.12
C THR A 359 1.58 -17.29 -2.92
N ASP A 360 2.14 -16.64 -1.90
CA ASP A 360 1.35 -16.14 -0.76
C ASP A 360 0.24 -15.19 -1.21
N TRP A 361 0.43 -14.58 -2.37
CA TRP A 361 -0.54 -13.72 -3.03
C TRP A 361 -1.78 -14.47 -3.54
N GLU A 362 -1.60 -15.67 -4.12
CA GLU A 362 -2.71 -16.55 -4.52
C GLU A 362 -3.51 -17.01 -3.29
N ASN A 363 -2.83 -17.26 -2.16
CA ASN A 363 -3.49 -17.58 -0.90
C ASN A 363 -4.36 -16.41 -0.41
N VAL A 364 -3.87 -15.17 -0.50
CA VAL A 364 -4.66 -13.98 -0.14
C VAL A 364 -5.89 -13.84 -1.03
N ILE A 365 -5.73 -13.99 -2.35
CA ILE A 365 -6.86 -13.92 -3.30
C ILE A 365 -7.86 -15.05 -3.05
N GLU A 366 -7.40 -16.25 -2.78
CA GLU A 366 -8.27 -17.38 -2.45
C GLU A 366 -9.05 -17.13 -1.15
N ILE A 367 -8.37 -16.66 -0.10
CA ILE A 367 -9.01 -16.29 1.18
C ILE A 367 -10.05 -15.20 0.94
N PHE A 368 -9.72 -14.18 0.13
CA PHE A 368 -10.63 -13.09 -0.20
C PHE A 368 -11.87 -13.59 -0.95
N ASN A 369 -11.68 -14.28 -2.07
CA ASN A 369 -12.76 -14.83 -2.91
C ASN A 369 -13.63 -15.86 -2.14
N ARG A 370 -13.07 -16.54 -1.14
CA ARG A 370 -13.80 -17.51 -0.30
C ARG A 370 -14.61 -16.84 0.81
N ARG A 371 -14.06 -15.82 1.46
CA ARG A 371 -14.66 -15.21 2.66
C ARG A 371 -15.58 -14.03 2.35
N PHE A 372 -15.23 -13.22 1.35
CA PHE A 372 -15.97 -12.01 1.01
C PHE A 372 -17.00 -12.28 -0.09
N TYR A 373 -18.18 -11.66 0.06
CA TYR A 373 -19.26 -11.74 -0.90
C TYR A 373 -19.31 -10.43 -1.69
N VAL A 374 -18.80 -10.47 -2.92
CA VAL A 374 -18.75 -9.36 -3.88
C VAL A 374 -19.21 -9.85 -5.26
N PRO A 375 -19.71 -8.97 -6.15
CA PRO A 375 -20.25 -9.39 -7.46
C PRO A 375 -19.18 -9.76 -8.49
N TYR A 376 -17.91 -9.71 -8.11
CA TYR A 376 -16.76 -10.01 -8.95
C TYR A 376 -15.81 -11.00 -8.26
N LYS A 377 -15.03 -11.73 -9.05
CA LYS A 377 -13.89 -12.52 -8.59
C LYS A 377 -12.59 -11.86 -8.99
N ILE A 378 -11.59 -12.01 -8.13
CA ILE A 378 -10.26 -11.46 -8.34
C ILE A 378 -9.35 -12.55 -8.91
N GLY A 379 -8.58 -12.21 -9.93
CA GLY A 379 -7.54 -13.05 -10.53
C GLY A 379 -6.27 -12.28 -10.86
N ILE A 380 -5.31 -12.98 -11.48
CA ILE A 380 -3.93 -12.51 -11.67
C ILE A 380 -3.54 -12.56 -13.14
N LYS A 381 -2.91 -11.49 -13.63
CA LYS A 381 -2.18 -11.50 -14.90
C LYS A 381 -0.66 -11.55 -14.70
N ASN A 382 0.04 -12.22 -15.61
CA ASN A 382 1.51 -12.17 -15.78
C ASN A 382 2.37 -12.73 -14.61
N LYS A 383 1.94 -13.82 -13.97
CA LYS A 383 2.63 -14.51 -12.85
C LYS A 383 4.16 -14.64 -13.00
N ALA A 384 4.65 -15.01 -14.18
CA ALA A 384 6.08 -15.26 -14.40
C ALA A 384 6.95 -14.00 -14.42
N ASP A 385 6.47 -12.93 -15.04
CA ASP A 385 7.24 -11.68 -15.21
C ASP A 385 7.31 -10.91 -13.88
N THR A 386 6.25 -10.99 -13.09
CA THR A 386 6.12 -10.35 -11.78
C THR A 386 7.06 -10.95 -10.73
N VAL A 387 7.24 -12.27 -10.72
CA VAL A 387 8.14 -12.97 -9.78
C VAL A 387 9.62 -12.63 -10.02
N LEU A 388 9.99 -12.27 -11.26
CA LEU A 388 11.38 -12.05 -11.66
C LEU A 388 11.78 -10.58 -11.76
N ASN A 389 10.86 -9.67 -12.06
CA ASN A 389 11.17 -8.26 -12.36
C ASN A 389 10.69 -7.24 -11.30
N ASP A 390 10.28 -7.69 -10.10
CA ASP A 390 9.83 -6.82 -8.98
C ASP A 390 8.68 -5.85 -9.35
N ALA A 391 7.91 -6.20 -10.39
CA ALA A 391 6.73 -5.45 -10.78
C ALA A 391 5.53 -5.87 -9.90
N ALA A 392 4.61 -4.96 -9.61
CA ALA A 392 3.33 -5.35 -9.01
C ALA A 392 2.49 -6.16 -10.03
N PRO A 393 1.75 -7.19 -9.60
CA PRO A 393 0.91 -7.99 -10.47
C PRO A 393 -0.28 -7.15 -10.89
N ASN A 394 -0.71 -7.32 -12.15
CA ASN A 394 -1.97 -6.74 -12.57
C ASN A 394 -3.11 -7.60 -12.03
N ILE A 395 -3.91 -7.01 -11.14
CA ILE A 395 -5.15 -7.60 -10.65
C ILE A 395 -6.17 -7.57 -11.79
N GLU A 396 -6.78 -8.71 -12.08
CA GLU A 396 -7.89 -8.82 -13.03
C GLU A 396 -9.21 -9.08 -12.28
N TYR A 397 -10.29 -8.47 -12.75
CA TYR A 397 -11.60 -8.53 -12.14
C TYR A 397 -12.60 -9.16 -13.11
N PHE A 398 -13.26 -10.21 -12.67
CA PHE A 398 -14.18 -11.01 -13.48
C PHE A 398 -15.58 -11.01 -12.86
N PHE A 399 -16.63 -10.78 -13.64
CA PHE A 399 -18.01 -10.94 -13.16
C PHE A 399 -18.54 -12.30 -13.59
N GLU A 400 -19.45 -12.90 -12.83
CA GLU A 400 -19.98 -14.26 -13.15
C GLU A 400 -20.58 -14.33 -14.56
N GLU A 401 -21.18 -13.24 -15.04
CA GLU A 401 -21.79 -13.12 -16.37
C GLU A 401 -20.84 -12.57 -17.44
N ARG A 402 -19.62 -12.15 -17.07
CA ARG A 402 -18.63 -11.58 -17.99
C ARG A 402 -17.23 -12.17 -17.73
N PRO A 403 -16.76 -13.09 -18.59
CA PRO A 403 -15.46 -13.74 -18.45
C PRO A 403 -14.28 -12.83 -18.84
N GLU A 404 -14.55 -11.67 -19.43
CA GLU A 404 -13.52 -10.67 -19.76
C GLU A 404 -13.14 -9.85 -18.54
N ASN A 405 -11.84 -9.52 -18.43
CA ASN A 405 -11.34 -8.62 -17.41
C ASN A 405 -12.01 -7.23 -17.51
N VAL A 406 -12.44 -6.71 -16.37
CA VAL A 406 -12.98 -5.36 -16.22
C VAL A 406 -11.90 -4.43 -15.70
N ASP A 407 -11.74 -3.28 -16.34
CA ASP A 407 -10.83 -2.22 -15.89
C ASP A 407 -11.18 -1.72 -14.48
N GLU A 408 -10.15 -1.42 -13.66
CA GLU A 408 -10.32 -1.02 -12.25
C GLU A 408 -11.14 0.28 -12.11
N ASP A 409 -10.97 1.27 -13.01
CA ASP A 409 -11.73 2.52 -12.96
C ASP A 409 -13.20 2.28 -13.31
N LEU A 410 -13.48 1.40 -14.26
CA LEU A 410 -14.85 1.01 -14.59
C LEU A 410 -15.49 0.24 -13.44
N LEU A 411 -14.76 -0.71 -12.84
CA LEU A 411 -15.20 -1.46 -11.66
C LEU A 411 -15.60 -0.51 -10.53
N LEU A 412 -14.69 0.40 -10.13
CA LEU A 412 -14.92 1.34 -9.04
C LEU A 412 -16.17 2.21 -9.28
N ARG A 413 -16.53 2.55 -10.51
CA ARG A 413 -17.75 3.33 -10.82
C ARG A 413 -19.04 2.55 -10.60
N VAL A 414 -19.02 1.23 -10.80
CA VAL A 414 -20.19 0.35 -10.68
C VAL A 414 -20.41 -0.11 -9.23
N LEU A 415 -19.33 -0.29 -8.47
CA LEU A 415 -19.42 -0.77 -7.09
C LEU A 415 -20.13 0.20 -6.15
N SER A 416 -20.98 -0.36 -5.29
CA SER A 416 -21.53 0.30 -4.10
C SER A 416 -20.42 0.67 -3.11
N GLN A 417 -20.74 1.52 -2.13
CA GLN A 417 -19.74 1.91 -1.12
C GLN A 417 -19.24 0.71 -0.31
N GLY A 418 -20.11 -0.24 0.06
CA GLY A 418 -19.71 -1.46 0.76
C GLY A 418 -18.72 -2.30 -0.04
N GLU A 419 -18.98 -2.52 -1.33
CA GLU A 419 -18.10 -3.30 -2.21
C GLU A 419 -16.75 -2.60 -2.47
N ARG A 420 -16.74 -1.26 -2.57
CA ARG A 420 -15.50 -0.48 -2.62
C ARG A 420 -14.67 -0.64 -1.36
N ARG A 421 -15.30 -0.67 -0.18
CA ARG A 421 -14.60 -0.95 1.08
C ARG A 421 -14.06 -2.37 1.13
N THR A 422 -14.80 -3.36 0.62
CA THR A 422 -14.30 -4.73 0.49
C THR A 422 -13.06 -4.80 -0.40
N LEU A 423 -13.01 -4.06 -1.51
CA LEU A 423 -11.80 -3.97 -2.33
C LEU A 423 -10.62 -3.31 -1.58
N TYR A 424 -10.88 -2.28 -0.78
CA TYR A 424 -9.86 -1.68 0.10
C TYR A 424 -9.31 -2.69 1.12
N LEU A 425 -10.16 -3.56 1.68
CA LEU A 425 -9.73 -4.61 2.60
C LEU A 425 -8.77 -5.62 1.96
N LEU A 426 -8.86 -5.88 0.65
CA LEU A 426 -7.88 -6.73 -0.03
C LEU A 426 -6.45 -6.19 0.16
N ASN A 427 -6.26 -4.87 0.02
CA ASN A 427 -4.96 -4.24 0.21
C ASN A 427 -4.47 -4.35 1.68
N ILE A 428 -5.38 -4.23 2.65
CA ILE A 428 -5.07 -4.45 4.07
C ILE A 428 -4.67 -5.91 4.33
N ILE A 429 -5.36 -6.87 3.73
CA ILE A 429 -5.04 -8.29 3.87
C ILE A 429 -3.65 -8.56 3.30
N PHE A 430 -3.31 -8.00 2.13
CA PHE A 430 -1.95 -8.09 1.58
C PHE A 430 -0.90 -7.51 2.53
N GLU A 431 -1.14 -6.32 3.09
CA GLU A 431 -0.20 -5.69 4.03
C GLU A 431 0.03 -6.58 5.26
N ILE A 432 -1.04 -7.12 5.84
CA ILE A 432 -0.98 -7.97 7.03
C ILE A 432 -0.25 -9.29 6.75
N GLU A 433 -0.56 -9.99 5.67
CA GLU A 433 0.14 -11.23 5.30
C GLU A 433 1.61 -10.96 4.95
N SER A 434 1.94 -9.81 4.35
CA SER A 434 3.34 -9.42 4.12
C SER A 434 4.10 -9.22 5.42
N ARG A 435 3.52 -8.52 6.40
CA ARG A 435 4.13 -8.32 7.72
C ARG A 435 4.33 -9.64 8.46
N LYS A 436 3.35 -10.55 8.34
CA LYS A 436 3.40 -11.90 8.91
C LYS A 436 4.54 -12.71 8.31
N LYS A 437 4.69 -12.71 6.98
CA LYS A 437 5.78 -13.39 6.28
C LYS A 437 7.17 -12.85 6.68
N GLN A 438 7.28 -11.55 6.90
CA GLN A 438 8.51 -10.90 7.37
C GLN A 438 8.79 -11.14 8.86
N GLY A 439 7.85 -11.71 9.61
CA GLY A 439 7.96 -11.86 11.06
C GLY A 439 7.96 -10.53 11.83
N LEU A 440 7.48 -9.44 11.22
CA LEU A 440 7.49 -8.09 11.79
C LEU A 440 6.49 -8.00 12.94
N GLU A 441 6.97 -7.72 14.16
CA GLU A 441 6.11 -7.35 15.28
C GLU A 441 5.28 -6.12 14.90
N THR A 442 3.95 -6.23 14.97
CA THR A 442 3.05 -5.20 14.44
C THR A 442 1.95 -4.82 15.45
N PHE A 443 1.74 -3.52 15.60
CA PHE A 443 0.69 -2.91 16.39
C PHE A 443 -0.38 -2.29 15.49
N PHE A 444 -1.55 -2.93 15.44
CA PHE A 444 -2.68 -2.52 14.63
C PHE A 444 -3.58 -1.53 15.38
N ILE A 445 -3.86 -0.38 14.77
CA ILE A 445 -4.94 0.52 15.19
C ILE A 445 -6.05 0.43 14.16
N ILE A 446 -7.19 -0.13 14.54
CA ILE A 446 -8.30 -0.38 13.61
C ILE A 446 -9.43 0.60 13.92
N ASP A 447 -9.60 1.60 13.05
CA ASP A 447 -10.65 2.62 13.16
C ASP A 447 -11.90 2.21 12.39
N ASP A 448 -12.94 1.85 13.13
CA ASP A 448 -14.33 1.71 12.68
C ASP A 448 -14.56 0.92 11.39
N ILE A 449 -13.83 -0.19 11.26
CA ILE A 449 -13.86 -1.09 10.10
C ILE A 449 -15.22 -1.78 9.89
N ALA A 450 -16.21 -1.60 10.76
CA ALA A 450 -17.50 -2.30 10.68
C ALA A 450 -18.68 -1.44 10.21
N ASP A 451 -18.54 -0.11 10.18
CA ASP A 451 -19.64 0.86 10.07
C ASP A 451 -20.51 0.71 8.81
N SER A 452 -19.96 0.23 7.68
CA SER A 452 -20.72 0.13 6.42
C SER A 452 -20.69 -1.25 5.75
N PHE A 453 -20.31 -2.31 6.47
CA PHE A 453 -20.35 -3.64 5.91
C PHE A 453 -21.74 -4.23 6.02
N ASP A 454 -22.18 -4.88 4.95
CA ASP A 454 -23.35 -5.75 5.02
C ASP A 454 -23.07 -6.91 6.00
N TYR A 455 -24.13 -7.49 6.57
CA TYR A 455 -24.00 -8.59 7.52
C TYR A 455 -23.15 -9.75 6.97
N LYS A 456 -23.13 -9.96 5.66
CA LYS A 456 -22.33 -11.00 5.00
C LYS A 456 -20.83 -10.72 5.11
N ASN A 457 -20.37 -9.52 4.77
CA ASN A 457 -18.94 -9.18 4.84
C ASN A 457 -18.47 -8.86 6.27
N LYS A 458 -19.37 -8.50 7.21
CA LYS A 458 -19.04 -8.33 8.63
C LYS A 458 -18.39 -9.58 9.24
N TYR A 459 -18.88 -10.78 8.89
CA TYR A 459 -18.28 -12.04 9.37
C TYR A 459 -16.89 -12.33 8.79
N ALA A 460 -16.67 -12.01 7.52
CA ALA A 460 -15.37 -12.18 6.87
C ALA A 460 -14.27 -11.38 7.59
N ILE A 461 -14.57 -10.14 7.98
CA ILE A 461 -13.67 -9.28 8.75
C ILE A 461 -13.42 -9.86 10.14
N ILE A 462 -14.46 -10.32 10.84
CA ILE A 462 -14.31 -10.93 12.17
C ILE A 462 -13.40 -12.16 12.12
N GLU A 463 -13.56 -13.03 11.12
CA GLU A 463 -12.66 -14.17 10.93
C GLU A 463 -11.21 -13.71 10.71
N TYR A 464 -11.01 -12.68 9.90
CA TYR A 464 -9.67 -12.17 9.63
C TYR A 464 -9.03 -11.52 10.85
N LEU A 465 -9.78 -10.70 11.59
CA LEU A 465 -9.31 -10.12 12.86
C LEU A 465 -9.00 -11.19 13.91
N LYS A 466 -9.76 -12.30 13.90
CA LYS A 466 -9.45 -13.46 14.72
C LYS A 466 -8.13 -14.10 14.31
N ASP A 467 -7.89 -14.30 13.01
CA ASP A 467 -6.61 -14.83 12.51
C ASP A 467 -5.43 -13.93 12.91
N VAL A 468 -5.60 -12.61 12.84
CA VAL A 468 -4.62 -11.61 13.31
C VAL A 468 -4.37 -11.75 14.82
N SER A 469 -5.42 -11.89 15.62
CA SER A 469 -5.31 -12.02 17.09
C SER A 469 -4.61 -13.30 17.54
N LEU A 470 -4.60 -14.35 16.72
CA LEU A 470 -3.97 -15.63 17.05
C LEU A 470 -2.47 -15.65 16.73
N HIS A 471 -1.94 -14.61 16.10
CA HIS A 471 -0.53 -14.52 15.74
C HIS A 471 0.28 -13.85 16.84
N ASP A 472 1.32 -14.52 17.34
CA ASP A 472 2.06 -14.10 18.55
C ASP A 472 2.73 -12.72 18.46
N ASN A 473 3.08 -12.28 17.24
CA ASN A 473 3.75 -11.00 17.00
C ASN A 473 2.79 -9.85 16.69
N PHE A 474 1.47 -10.09 16.72
CA PHE A 474 0.47 -9.11 16.35
C PHE A 474 -0.35 -8.68 17.55
N TYR A 475 -0.47 -7.36 17.70
CA TYR A 475 -1.26 -6.72 18.75
C TYR A 475 -2.21 -5.72 18.12
N SER A 476 -3.41 -5.56 18.66
CA SER A 476 -4.41 -4.69 18.04
C SER A 476 -5.25 -3.91 19.06
N ILE A 477 -5.49 -2.63 18.78
CA ILE A 477 -6.55 -1.83 19.39
C ILE A 477 -7.64 -1.61 18.34
N ILE A 478 -8.83 -2.15 18.58
CA ILE A 478 -10.00 -2.02 17.69
C ILE A 478 -10.93 -0.95 18.26
N LEU A 479 -11.22 0.07 17.46
CA LEU A 479 -12.12 1.17 17.81
C LEU A 479 -13.41 1.02 17.01
N THR A 480 -14.57 1.09 17.67
CA THR A 480 -15.86 1.00 16.96
C THR A 480 -16.96 1.75 17.70
N HIS A 481 -17.94 2.28 16.95
CA HIS A 481 -19.21 2.74 17.52
C HIS A 481 -20.33 1.70 17.39
N ASN A 482 -20.11 0.61 16.65
CA ASN A 482 -21.10 -0.45 16.49
C ASN A 482 -20.99 -1.42 17.67
N PHE A 483 -21.97 -1.39 18.56
CA PHE A 483 -21.97 -2.18 19.79
C PHE A 483 -22.11 -3.67 19.51
N ASP A 484 -22.88 -4.05 18.50
CA ASP A 484 -22.99 -5.45 18.09
C ASP A 484 -21.64 -6.00 17.58
N PHE A 485 -20.88 -5.20 16.84
CA PHE A 485 -19.52 -5.53 16.42
C PHE A 485 -18.58 -5.62 17.62
N PHE A 486 -18.63 -4.64 18.52
CA PHE A 486 -17.88 -4.65 19.78
C PHE A 486 -18.11 -5.95 20.57
N ARG A 487 -19.38 -6.35 20.80
CA ARG A 487 -19.73 -7.59 21.49
C ARG A 487 -19.22 -8.82 20.73
N THR A 488 -19.34 -8.82 19.40
CA THR A 488 -18.90 -9.96 18.59
C THR A 488 -17.37 -10.13 18.63
N VAL A 489 -16.60 -9.05 18.56
CA VAL A 489 -15.14 -9.05 18.73
C VAL A 489 -14.77 -9.53 20.13
N GLN A 490 -15.40 -8.98 21.16
CA GLN A 490 -15.19 -9.37 22.55
C GLN A 490 -15.41 -10.88 22.77
N GLU A 491 -16.48 -11.44 22.22
CA GLU A 491 -16.84 -12.85 22.43
C GLU A 491 -15.99 -13.82 21.59
N ARG A 492 -15.65 -13.46 20.35
CA ARG A 492 -15.03 -14.39 19.38
C ARG A 492 -13.53 -14.24 19.22
N ILE A 493 -12.97 -13.06 19.53
CA ILE A 493 -11.57 -12.70 19.32
C ILE A 493 -10.86 -12.60 20.67
N SER A 494 -11.37 -11.78 21.59
CA SER A 494 -10.70 -11.51 22.87
C SER A 494 -10.69 -12.70 23.86
N GLY A 495 -11.34 -13.83 23.53
CA GLY A 495 -11.16 -15.12 24.22
C GLY A 495 -11.25 -15.06 25.75
N ASN A 496 -10.20 -15.52 26.43
CA ASN A 496 -10.11 -15.53 27.91
C ASN A 496 -9.91 -14.13 28.51
N SER A 497 -9.47 -13.17 27.71
CA SER A 497 -9.24 -11.77 28.08
C SER A 497 -10.38 -10.82 27.75
N LYS A 498 -11.53 -11.35 27.33
CA LYS A 498 -12.75 -10.63 26.96
C LYS A 498 -13.17 -9.48 27.90
N TYR A 499 -12.77 -9.45 29.16
CA TYR A 499 -13.16 -8.37 30.09
C TYR A 499 -12.03 -7.41 30.41
N GLU A 500 -10.82 -7.95 30.59
CA GLU A 500 -9.65 -7.15 30.92
C GLU A 500 -9.12 -6.36 29.72
N GLY A 501 -9.58 -6.67 28.51
CA GLY A 501 -9.21 -5.97 27.29
C GLY A 501 -10.35 -5.31 26.52
N SER A 502 -11.39 -4.87 27.24
CA SER A 502 -12.56 -4.20 26.65
C SER A 502 -12.87 -2.91 27.39
N TYR A 503 -12.98 -1.82 26.65
CA TYR A 503 -13.18 -0.49 27.20
C TYR A 503 -14.37 0.21 26.53
N MET A 504 -14.99 1.13 27.27
CA MET A 504 -15.89 2.14 26.71
C MET A 504 -15.29 3.53 26.92
N ALA A 505 -15.32 4.34 25.87
CA ALA A 505 -14.80 5.70 25.91
C ALA A 505 -15.88 6.70 26.32
N LEU A 506 -15.65 7.36 27.45
CA LEU A 506 -16.42 8.49 27.97
C LEU A 506 -15.71 9.79 27.64
N LYS A 507 -16.47 10.76 27.12
CA LYS A 507 -15.99 12.13 26.97
C LYS A 507 -16.51 12.95 28.15
N GLU A 508 -15.61 13.32 29.05
CA GLU A 508 -15.86 14.34 30.06
C GLU A 508 -15.44 15.72 29.53
N ASP A 509 -15.72 16.78 30.28
CA ASP A 509 -15.45 18.18 29.86
C ASP A 509 -13.99 18.40 29.47
N ASP A 510 -13.07 17.81 30.25
CA ASP A 510 -11.64 18.10 30.16
C ASP A 510 -10.81 16.94 29.61
N HIS A 511 -11.34 15.71 29.61
CA HIS A 511 -10.59 14.51 29.26
C HIS A 511 -11.49 13.37 28.76
N ILE A 512 -10.86 12.36 28.18
CA ILE A 512 -11.49 11.13 27.75
C ILE A 512 -11.07 10.03 28.71
N LYS A 513 -12.05 9.32 29.25
CA LYS A 513 -11.85 8.22 30.20
C LYS A 513 -12.22 6.91 29.53
N LEU A 514 -11.36 5.90 29.70
CA LEU A 514 -11.64 4.53 29.25
C LEU A 514 -12.07 3.69 30.45
N GLU A 515 -13.34 3.31 30.50
CA GLU A 515 -13.87 2.46 31.56
C GLU A 515 -13.84 1.00 31.14
N SER A 516 -13.19 0.15 31.94
CA SER A 516 -13.33 -1.30 31.84
C SER A 516 -14.63 -1.73 32.48
N LEU A 517 -15.45 -2.48 31.74
CA LEU A 517 -16.78 -2.86 32.20
C LEU A 517 -16.93 -4.37 32.29
N SER A 518 -17.62 -4.82 33.35
CA SER A 518 -17.89 -6.24 33.55
C SER A 518 -18.98 -6.76 32.60
N TYR A 519 -18.77 -7.96 32.05
CA TYR A 519 -19.64 -8.66 31.08
C TYR A 519 -21.14 -8.57 31.32
N LYS A 520 -21.55 -8.72 32.59
CA LYS A 520 -22.96 -8.88 32.98
C LYS A 520 -23.77 -7.65 32.65
N TYR A 521 -23.13 -6.50 32.58
CA TYR A 521 -23.81 -5.23 32.40
C TYR A 521 -24.04 -4.90 30.91
N ILE A 522 -23.07 -5.23 30.05
CA ILE A 522 -23.05 -4.88 28.62
C ILE A 522 -23.77 -5.92 27.77
N SER A 523 -23.50 -7.21 27.98
CA SER A 523 -24.04 -8.28 27.11
C SER A 523 -25.51 -8.60 27.40
N ASN A 524 -25.92 -8.45 28.66
CA ASN A 524 -27.27 -8.77 29.12
C ASN A 524 -27.67 -7.89 30.32
N PRO A 525 -27.84 -6.58 30.11
CA PRO A 525 -28.26 -5.63 31.16
C PRO A 525 -29.53 -6.11 31.86
N LEU A 526 -30.46 -6.69 31.09
CA LEU A 526 -31.72 -7.24 31.59
C LEU A 526 -31.54 -8.34 32.62
N LYS A 527 -30.61 -9.27 32.40
CA LYS A 527 -30.28 -10.32 33.38
C LYS A 527 -29.68 -9.71 34.65
N ASN A 528 -28.87 -8.65 34.54
CA ASN A 528 -28.35 -7.92 35.69
C ASN A 528 -29.49 -7.27 36.49
N TRP A 529 -30.38 -6.53 35.82
CA TRP A 529 -31.49 -5.82 36.45
C TRP A 529 -32.43 -6.79 37.16
N LYS A 530 -32.84 -7.84 36.45
CA LYS A 530 -33.69 -8.92 36.97
C LYS A 530 -33.10 -9.63 38.19
N SER A 531 -31.78 -9.81 38.24
CA SER A 531 -31.12 -10.46 39.39
C SER A 531 -30.99 -9.57 40.63
N ASN A 532 -31.25 -8.27 40.51
CA ASN A 532 -31.02 -7.28 41.58
C ASN A 532 -32.23 -6.34 41.75
N LEU A 533 -33.44 -6.87 41.76
CA LEU A 533 -34.69 -6.09 41.83
C LEU A 533 -34.93 -5.38 43.18
N ASN A 534 -34.11 -5.65 44.20
CA ASN A 534 -34.12 -4.88 45.45
C ASN A 534 -33.46 -3.49 45.31
N ASP A 535 -32.73 -3.25 44.22
CA ASP A 535 -32.29 -1.92 43.82
C ASP A 535 -33.43 -1.24 43.06
N ASN A 536 -33.95 -0.13 43.61
CA ASN A 536 -35.08 0.60 43.03
C ASN A 536 -34.83 1.03 41.58
N THR A 537 -33.60 1.35 41.20
CA THR A 537 -33.27 1.75 39.83
C THR A 537 -33.49 0.58 38.87
N LYS A 538 -32.99 -0.60 39.23
CA LYS A 538 -33.12 -1.83 38.44
C LYS A 538 -34.55 -2.38 38.46
N LEU A 539 -35.26 -2.19 39.57
CA LEU A 539 -36.68 -2.51 39.71
C LEU A 539 -37.50 -1.75 38.67
N ILE A 540 -37.33 -0.44 38.59
CA ILE A 540 -38.06 0.42 37.65
C ILE A 540 -37.60 0.20 36.21
N ALA A 541 -36.29 0.12 35.94
CA ALA A 541 -35.79 -0.12 34.59
C ALA A 541 -36.34 -1.41 33.98
N SER A 542 -36.51 -2.46 34.79
CA SER A 542 -37.06 -3.76 34.38
C SER A 542 -38.52 -3.69 33.90
N VAL A 543 -39.27 -2.62 34.21
CA VAL A 543 -40.67 -2.43 33.77
C VAL A 543 -40.78 -2.43 32.25
N THR A 544 -39.84 -1.75 31.58
CA THR A 544 -39.80 -1.65 30.12
C THR A 544 -39.69 -3.03 29.45
N PHE A 545 -38.87 -3.90 30.03
CA PHE A 545 -38.67 -5.25 29.53
C PHE A 545 -39.81 -6.20 29.89
N ALA A 546 -40.27 -6.18 31.15
CA ALA A 546 -41.41 -6.97 31.59
C ALA A 546 -42.66 -6.66 30.73
N ARG A 547 -42.87 -5.39 30.37
CA ARG A 547 -43.97 -4.96 29.51
C ARG A 547 -43.90 -5.62 28.13
N ASN A 548 -42.71 -5.67 27.53
CA ASN A 548 -42.53 -6.29 26.22
C ASN A 548 -42.73 -7.81 26.28
N ILE A 549 -42.29 -8.48 27.35
CA ILE A 549 -42.60 -9.89 27.55
C ILE A 549 -44.11 -10.09 27.69
N ALA A 550 -44.79 -9.31 28.54
CA ALA A 550 -46.23 -9.39 28.73
C ALA A 550 -46.98 -9.24 27.39
N GLU A 551 -46.53 -8.32 26.52
CA GLU A 551 -47.05 -8.17 25.15
C GLU A 551 -46.84 -9.44 24.31
N TYR A 552 -45.62 -9.98 24.28
CA TYR A 552 -45.28 -11.16 23.47
C TYR A 552 -45.96 -12.45 23.93
N ILE A 553 -46.21 -12.61 25.23
CA ILE A 553 -46.92 -13.78 25.77
C ILE A 553 -48.44 -13.60 25.75
N GLY A 554 -48.94 -12.44 25.31
CA GLY A 554 -50.37 -12.14 25.21
C GLY A 554 -51.07 -11.82 26.55
N ASP A 555 -50.30 -11.49 27.59
CA ASP A 555 -50.80 -11.10 28.91
C ASP A 555 -51.23 -9.63 28.92
N LYS A 556 -52.48 -9.39 28.50
CA LYS A 556 -53.03 -8.04 28.35
C LYS A 556 -53.18 -7.30 29.67
N ASP A 557 -53.46 -8.00 30.76
CA ASP A 557 -53.72 -7.37 32.05
C ASP A 557 -52.43 -6.80 32.63
N ASN A 558 -51.36 -7.60 32.68
CA ASN A 558 -50.06 -7.14 33.12
C ASN A 558 -49.45 -6.13 32.14
N PHE A 559 -49.63 -6.30 30.82
CA PHE A 559 -49.22 -5.31 29.83
C PHE A 559 -49.85 -3.93 30.07
N ASN A 560 -51.15 -3.89 30.38
CA ASN A 560 -51.85 -2.64 30.65
C ASN A 560 -51.37 -1.98 31.94
N LYS A 561 -51.21 -2.75 33.04
CA LYS A 561 -50.67 -2.25 34.31
C LYS A 561 -49.25 -1.68 34.14
N LEU A 562 -48.36 -2.42 33.48
CA LEU A 562 -46.99 -1.96 33.20
C LEU A 562 -46.98 -0.73 32.28
N THR A 563 -47.91 -0.64 31.34
CA THR A 563 -48.07 0.56 30.50
C THR A 563 -48.50 1.78 31.33
N SER A 564 -49.29 1.62 32.38
CA SER A 564 -49.64 2.71 33.32
C SER A 564 -48.46 3.19 34.16
N ILE A 565 -47.37 2.42 34.27
CA ILE A 565 -46.13 2.88 34.92
C ILE A 565 -45.33 3.79 33.97
N LEU A 566 -45.50 3.64 32.65
CA LEU A 566 -44.75 4.38 31.63
C LEU A 566 -45.49 5.62 31.08
N HIS A 567 -46.80 5.72 31.35
CA HIS A 567 -47.68 6.78 30.87
C HIS A 567 -48.66 7.18 31.97
N ILE A 568 -49.04 8.46 32.04
CA ILE A 568 -50.04 8.95 33.00
C ILE A 568 -51.43 8.44 32.61
N LYS A 569 -51.99 7.57 33.45
CA LYS A 569 -53.32 6.95 33.36
C LYS A 569 -53.98 6.94 34.74
N GLU A 570 -55.26 6.54 34.80
CA GLU A 570 -56.04 6.48 36.04
C GLU A 570 -55.34 5.68 37.16
N THR A 571 -54.68 4.56 36.83
CA THR A 571 -54.02 3.69 37.83
C THR A 571 -52.59 4.10 38.15
N THR A 572 -52.00 5.07 37.44
CA THR A 572 -50.56 5.37 37.54
C THR A 572 -50.14 5.81 38.93
N LEU A 573 -50.97 6.61 39.60
CA LEU A 573 -50.67 7.13 40.94
C LEU A 573 -50.95 6.14 42.07
N SER A 574 -51.73 5.08 41.81
CA SER A 574 -52.16 4.12 42.83
C SER A 574 -51.40 2.79 42.81
N LEU A 575 -50.70 2.47 41.71
CA LEU A 575 -49.94 1.22 41.59
C LEU A 575 -48.80 1.16 42.63
N THR A 576 -48.70 0.04 43.34
CA THR A 576 -47.74 -0.16 44.43
C THR A 576 -46.61 -1.13 44.07
N ILE A 577 -45.50 -1.11 44.84
CA ILE A 577 -44.40 -2.08 44.69
C ILE A 577 -44.93 -3.53 44.87
N GLY A 578 -45.89 -3.76 45.76
CA GLY A 578 -46.49 -5.08 45.96
C GLY A 578 -47.17 -5.60 44.68
N GLU A 579 -47.93 -4.75 43.99
CA GLU A 579 -48.53 -5.13 42.70
C GLU A 579 -47.46 -5.37 41.62
N LEU A 580 -46.35 -4.62 41.63
CA LEU A 580 -45.24 -4.87 40.71
C LEU A 580 -44.53 -6.19 40.98
N GLU A 581 -44.39 -6.60 42.24
CA GLU A 581 -43.87 -7.91 42.64
C GLU A 581 -44.71 -9.04 42.02
N ASP A 582 -46.03 -8.95 42.16
CA ASP A 582 -46.97 -9.93 41.60
C ASP A 582 -46.87 -9.99 40.07
N ILE A 583 -46.76 -8.83 39.41
CA ILE A 583 -46.56 -8.75 37.96
C ILE A 583 -45.23 -9.43 37.58
N TYR A 584 -44.15 -9.18 38.30
CA TYR A 584 -42.84 -9.77 38.00
C TYR A 584 -42.82 -11.28 38.23
N LYS A 585 -43.47 -11.80 39.26
CA LYS A 585 -43.67 -13.25 39.45
C LYS A 585 -44.44 -13.88 38.30
N SER A 586 -45.49 -13.20 37.82
CA SER A 586 -46.30 -13.67 36.69
C SER A 586 -45.54 -13.65 35.35
N VAL A 587 -44.81 -12.57 35.08
CA VAL A 587 -44.11 -12.35 33.80
C VAL A 587 -42.78 -13.12 33.74
N PHE A 588 -42.03 -13.15 34.84
CA PHE A 588 -40.75 -13.85 34.97
C PHE A 588 -40.92 -15.14 35.79
N ARG A 589 -41.17 -16.25 35.11
CA ARG A 589 -41.48 -17.58 35.71
C ARG A 589 -40.37 -18.19 36.60
N ASP A 590 -39.20 -17.60 36.63
CA ASP A 590 -38.04 -17.98 37.44
C ASP A 590 -37.85 -17.06 38.68
N LEU A 591 -38.83 -16.21 38.98
CA LEU A 591 -38.85 -15.28 40.12
C LEU A 591 -39.98 -15.57 41.12
N ASP A 592 -40.49 -16.79 41.20
CA ASP A 592 -41.59 -17.16 42.10
C ASP A 592 -41.30 -16.83 43.58
N GLU A 593 -40.03 -16.88 43.98
CA GLU A 593 -39.55 -16.58 45.34
C GLU A 593 -39.17 -15.09 45.55
N LEU A 594 -39.45 -14.20 44.59
CA LEU A 594 -39.13 -12.77 44.72
C LEU A 594 -39.83 -12.15 45.93
N GLU A 595 -39.07 -11.42 46.74
CA GLU A 595 -39.59 -10.64 47.85
C GLU A 595 -39.00 -9.23 47.81
N LEU A 596 -39.84 -8.25 47.53
CA LEU A 596 -39.47 -6.84 47.47
C LEU A 596 -39.76 -6.15 48.80
N SER A 597 -38.90 -5.20 49.15
CA SER A 597 -39.10 -4.33 50.32
C SER A 597 -40.11 -3.21 50.04
N ASN A 598 -40.73 -2.66 51.10
CA ASN A 598 -41.61 -1.48 51.02
C ASN A 598 -42.82 -1.62 50.08
N LYS A 599 -43.51 -2.76 50.11
CA LYS A 599 -44.60 -3.12 49.19
C LYS A 599 -45.73 -2.09 49.06
N ASP A 600 -46.01 -1.33 50.11
CA ASP A 600 -47.08 -0.31 50.12
C ASP A 600 -46.72 1.00 49.39
N ARG A 601 -45.45 1.21 49.05
CA ARG A 601 -45.02 2.45 48.37
C ARG A 601 -45.58 2.52 46.95
N ALA A 602 -46.03 3.71 46.56
CA ALA A 602 -46.46 4.00 45.20
C ALA A 602 -45.24 4.01 44.24
N ILE A 603 -45.36 3.31 43.11
CA ILE A 603 -44.29 3.19 42.12
C ILE A 603 -43.93 4.57 41.54
N TYR A 604 -44.94 5.43 41.33
CA TYR A 604 -44.75 6.78 40.82
C TYR A 604 -43.78 7.62 41.67
N ASP A 605 -43.92 7.56 42.99
CA ASP A 605 -43.05 8.31 43.91
C ASP A 605 -41.62 7.77 43.89
N VAL A 606 -41.48 6.44 43.79
CA VAL A 606 -40.17 5.77 43.69
C VAL A 606 -39.46 6.16 42.39
N ILE A 607 -40.18 6.25 41.26
CA ILE A 607 -39.61 6.71 39.99
C ILE A 607 -39.02 8.12 40.13
N LEU A 608 -39.76 9.04 40.76
CA LEU A 608 -39.31 10.42 40.95
C LEU A 608 -38.15 10.52 41.93
N GLU A 609 -38.17 9.76 43.02
CA GLU A 609 -37.07 9.68 43.99
C GLU A 609 -35.77 9.24 43.29
N VAL A 610 -35.82 8.10 42.58
CA VAL A 610 -34.65 7.57 41.86
C VAL A 610 -34.18 8.55 40.79
N ALA A 611 -35.08 9.18 40.03
CA ALA A 611 -34.70 10.17 39.02
C ALA A 611 -33.98 11.38 39.65
N ASN A 612 -34.43 11.86 40.81
CA ASN A 612 -33.76 12.93 41.53
C ASN A 612 -32.38 12.50 42.05
N ASP A 613 -32.26 11.28 42.58
CA ASP A 613 -30.97 10.73 43.04
C ASP A 613 -29.96 10.63 41.89
N VAL A 614 -30.40 10.15 40.72
CA VAL A 614 -29.55 10.07 39.52
C VAL A 614 -29.10 11.46 39.06
N VAL A 615 -29.98 12.45 39.05
CA VAL A 615 -29.63 13.83 38.64
C VAL A 615 -28.62 14.46 39.59
N ASN A 616 -28.75 14.20 40.89
CA ASN A 616 -27.84 14.70 41.91
C ASN A 616 -26.50 13.95 41.98
N SER A 617 -26.39 12.79 41.33
CA SER A 617 -25.15 12.03 41.27
C SER A 617 -24.13 12.70 40.34
N GLN A 618 -22.90 12.89 40.84
CA GLN A 618 -21.77 13.43 40.07
C GLN A 618 -21.00 12.37 39.28
N ALA A 619 -21.29 11.08 39.49
CA ALA A 619 -20.64 10.00 38.76
C ALA A 619 -21.37 9.76 37.43
N GLU A 620 -20.75 10.15 36.32
CA GLU A 620 -21.18 9.73 34.98
C GLU A 620 -20.50 8.41 34.61
N SER A 621 -21.27 7.45 34.09
CA SER A 621 -20.73 6.19 33.57
C SER A 621 -21.63 5.68 32.44
N ILE A 622 -21.01 5.17 31.37
CA ILE A 622 -21.74 4.51 30.26
C ILE A 622 -22.48 3.27 30.77
N ALA A 623 -22.00 2.67 31.86
CA ALA A 623 -22.59 1.51 32.49
C ALA A 623 -23.74 1.83 33.45
N ASN A 624 -24.52 2.87 33.18
CA ASN A 624 -25.73 3.23 33.93
C ASN A 624 -26.96 3.29 33.02
N LEU A 625 -27.13 2.30 32.14
CA LEU A 625 -28.33 2.09 31.33
C LEU A 625 -29.62 2.14 32.14
N GLU A 626 -29.69 1.52 33.33
CA GLU A 626 -30.88 1.62 34.18
C GLU A 626 -31.22 3.07 34.55
N ASN A 627 -30.22 3.89 34.86
CA ASN A 627 -30.42 5.30 35.20
C ASN A 627 -31.05 6.05 34.03
N LYS A 628 -30.53 5.85 32.81
CA LYS A 628 -31.07 6.48 31.60
C LYS A 628 -32.52 6.07 31.32
N VAL A 629 -32.85 4.80 31.54
CA VAL A 629 -34.22 4.29 31.40
C VAL A 629 -35.14 4.93 32.44
N VAL A 630 -34.77 4.91 33.72
CA VAL A 630 -35.59 5.48 34.80
C VAL A 630 -35.79 6.98 34.60
N MET A 631 -34.74 7.73 34.26
CA MET A 631 -34.87 9.15 33.95
C MET A 631 -35.79 9.39 32.76
N SER A 632 -35.70 8.59 31.70
CA SER A 632 -36.60 8.72 30.55
C SER A 632 -38.06 8.52 30.95
N ILE A 633 -38.35 7.51 31.79
CA ILE A 633 -39.68 7.28 32.35
C ILE A 633 -40.15 8.50 33.15
N ALA A 634 -39.31 9.02 34.05
CA ALA A 634 -39.65 10.17 34.88
C ALA A 634 -39.91 11.44 34.05
N ILE A 635 -39.04 11.74 33.07
CA ILE A 635 -39.20 12.85 32.12
C ILE A 635 -40.55 12.74 31.41
N ARG A 636 -40.89 11.55 30.90
CA ARG A 636 -42.15 11.32 30.18
C ARG A 636 -43.35 11.52 31.08
N LEU A 637 -43.36 10.91 32.26
CA LEU A 637 -44.48 11.03 33.20
C LEU A 637 -44.71 12.49 33.62
N ASN A 638 -43.64 13.24 33.90
CA ASN A 638 -43.71 14.64 34.25
C ASN A 638 -44.20 15.51 33.09
N ALA A 639 -43.71 15.26 31.86
CA ALA A 639 -44.17 15.97 30.67
C ALA A 639 -45.66 15.69 30.36
N GLU A 640 -46.10 14.44 30.47
CA GLU A 640 -47.51 14.07 30.29
C GLU A 640 -48.39 14.71 31.38
N LYS A 641 -47.96 14.67 32.64
CA LYS A 641 -48.67 15.31 33.76
C LYS A 641 -48.83 16.81 33.54
N TYR A 642 -47.77 17.48 33.10
CA TYR A 642 -47.80 18.89 32.71
C TYR A 642 -48.82 19.12 31.58
N MET A 643 -48.68 18.42 30.46
CA MET A 643 -49.58 18.61 29.31
C MET A 643 -51.04 18.33 29.66
N ILE A 644 -51.34 17.27 30.41
CA ILE A 644 -52.70 16.93 30.83
C ILE A 644 -53.29 18.04 31.70
N SER A 645 -52.53 18.55 32.66
CA SER A 645 -52.99 19.62 33.57
C SER A 645 -53.31 20.93 32.85
N ILE A 646 -52.56 21.25 31.79
CA ILE A 646 -52.75 22.48 31.01
C ILE A 646 -53.85 22.33 29.95
N ILE A 647 -53.96 21.15 29.32
CA ILE A 647 -55.03 20.85 28.35
C ILE A 647 -56.40 20.81 29.05
N ASN A 648 -56.46 20.28 30.28
CA ASN A 648 -57.66 20.23 31.13
C ASN A 648 -58.91 19.68 30.40
N ASP A 649 -58.75 18.55 29.71
CA ASP A 649 -59.81 17.87 28.95
C ASP A 649 -59.73 16.36 29.18
N ASP A 650 -60.45 15.91 30.23
CA ASP A 650 -60.44 14.51 30.67
C ASP A 650 -61.01 13.55 29.63
N GLU A 651 -62.03 13.97 28.87
CA GLU A 651 -62.63 13.13 27.83
C GLU A 651 -61.63 12.82 26.71
N PHE A 652 -60.85 13.82 26.29
CA PHE A 652 -59.77 13.60 25.33
C PHE A 652 -58.71 12.65 25.87
N VAL A 653 -58.26 12.85 27.11
CA VAL A 653 -57.18 12.06 27.73
C VAL A 653 -57.59 10.59 27.87
N THR A 654 -58.81 10.32 28.36
CA THR A 654 -59.33 8.94 28.57
C THR A 654 -59.49 8.18 27.25
N ASN A 655 -59.72 8.89 26.13
CA ASN A 655 -59.86 8.29 24.80
C ASN A 655 -58.50 7.95 24.12
N LEU A 656 -57.35 8.31 24.70
CA LEU A 656 -56.03 8.04 24.12
C LEU A 656 -55.61 6.56 24.29
N LYS A 657 -55.84 5.75 23.25
CA LYS A 657 -55.46 4.32 23.26
C LYS A 657 -54.06 4.00 22.75
N LYS A 658 -53.47 4.88 21.92
CA LYS A 658 -52.15 4.68 21.27
C LYS A 658 -51.48 6.03 21.02
N ASN A 659 -50.14 6.04 21.08
CA ASN A 659 -49.27 7.20 20.84
C ASN A 659 -49.63 8.41 21.73
N GLN A 660 -49.84 8.14 23.02
CA GLN A 660 -50.35 9.11 24.01
C GLN A 660 -49.51 10.39 24.06
N THR A 661 -48.20 10.29 24.32
CA THR A 661 -47.31 11.45 24.47
C THR A 661 -47.31 12.35 23.23
N GLY A 662 -47.23 11.76 22.03
CA GLY A 662 -47.25 12.50 20.77
C GLY A 662 -48.59 13.18 20.50
N LYS A 663 -49.71 12.54 20.84
CA LYS A 663 -51.06 13.14 20.71
C LYS A 663 -51.29 14.26 21.74
N LEU A 664 -50.81 14.10 22.97
CA LEU A 664 -50.84 15.15 23.99
C LEU A 664 -50.04 16.36 23.52
N PHE A 665 -48.83 16.15 23.01
CA PHE A 665 -48.00 17.23 22.47
C PHE A 665 -48.65 17.92 21.27
N GLY A 666 -49.21 17.16 20.33
CA GLY A 666 -49.92 17.73 19.18
C GLY A 666 -51.11 18.61 19.61
N LYS A 667 -51.90 18.16 20.59
CA LYS A 667 -53.01 18.96 21.13
C LYS A 667 -52.51 20.20 21.88
N TYR A 668 -51.49 20.05 22.72
CA TYR A 668 -50.87 21.17 23.44
C TYR A 668 -50.36 22.24 22.46
N LYS A 669 -49.60 21.85 21.43
CA LYS A 669 -49.08 22.75 20.40
C LYS A 669 -50.18 23.48 19.62
N ASN A 670 -51.32 22.84 19.39
CA ASN A 670 -52.47 23.45 18.72
C ASN A 670 -53.19 24.46 19.62
N LEU A 671 -53.27 24.21 20.92
CA LEU A 671 -53.93 25.09 21.90
C LEU A 671 -53.04 26.28 22.30
N PHE A 672 -51.72 26.07 22.34
CA PHE A 672 -50.75 27.05 22.84
C PHE A 672 -49.60 27.30 21.82
N PRO A 673 -49.89 27.73 20.59
CA PRO A 673 -48.88 27.87 19.54
C PRO A 673 -47.78 28.90 19.87
N ASP A 674 -48.07 29.88 20.71
CA ASP A 674 -47.15 30.95 21.09
C ASP A 674 -46.20 30.57 22.26
N ASP A 675 -46.44 29.46 22.96
CA ASP A 675 -45.56 28.96 24.02
C ASP A 675 -44.33 28.23 23.46
N SER A 676 -43.48 29.01 22.79
CA SER A 676 -42.31 28.50 22.09
C SER A 676 -41.29 27.82 23.01
N GLN A 677 -41.24 28.16 24.30
CA GLN A 677 -40.31 27.54 25.25
C GLN A 677 -40.79 26.16 25.67
N SER A 678 -42.03 26.03 26.13
CA SER A 678 -42.60 24.72 26.50
C SER A 678 -42.66 23.77 25.31
N ILE A 679 -43.01 24.28 24.12
CA ILE A 679 -43.02 23.47 22.90
C ILE A 679 -41.64 22.87 22.60
N LYS A 680 -40.55 23.64 22.71
CA LYS A 680 -39.18 23.14 22.47
C LYS A 680 -38.79 22.03 23.45
N VAL A 681 -39.12 22.20 24.72
CA VAL A 681 -38.83 21.19 25.75
C VAL A 681 -39.64 19.92 25.50
N LEU A 682 -40.95 20.03 25.27
CA LEU A 682 -41.84 18.89 25.01
C LEU A 682 -41.52 18.18 23.68
N GLU A 683 -41.03 18.90 22.68
CA GLU A 683 -40.53 18.32 21.44
C GLU A 683 -39.28 17.46 21.68
N ARG A 684 -38.31 17.95 22.48
CA ARG A 684 -37.15 17.16 22.91
C ARG A 684 -37.57 15.90 23.68
N VAL A 685 -38.59 15.98 24.54
CA VAL A 685 -39.15 14.80 25.23
C VAL A 685 -39.64 13.75 24.23
N ASN A 686 -40.39 14.16 23.20
CA ASN A 686 -40.90 13.26 22.17
C ASN A 686 -39.82 12.62 21.31
N ILE A 687 -38.64 13.25 21.18
CA ILE A 687 -37.53 12.70 20.39
C ILE A 687 -36.66 11.77 21.25
N MET A 688 -36.32 12.16 22.48
CA MET A 688 -35.28 11.48 23.27
C MET A 688 -35.79 10.31 24.14
N THR A 689 -37.04 10.35 24.59
CA THR A 689 -37.56 9.35 25.54
C THR A 689 -38.12 8.04 24.92
N PRO A 690 -38.67 8.00 23.68
CA PRO A 690 -39.30 6.78 23.16
C PRO A 690 -38.37 5.58 23.05
N GLU A 691 -37.16 5.81 22.55
CA GLU A 691 -36.17 4.75 22.30
C GLU A 691 -35.68 4.10 23.61
N ASN A 692 -35.71 4.85 24.72
CA ASN A 692 -35.28 4.37 26.04
C ASN A 692 -36.39 3.61 26.79
N ILE A 693 -37.66 3.84 26.45
CA ILE A 693 -38.82 3.29 27.18
C ILE A 693 -39.45 2.11 26.44
N HIS A 694 -39.43 2.13 25.11
CA HIS A 694 -39.85 1.02 24.26
C HIS A 694 -38.65 0.17 23.86
N LEU A 695 -37.98 -0.37 24.89
CA LEU A 695 -36.77 -1.17 24.79
C LEU A 695 -37.01 -2.46 24.00
N ASN A 696 -36.90 -2.40 22.67
CA ASN A 696 -36.87 -3.60 21.86
C ASN A 696 -35.62 -4.40 22.26
N SER A 697 -35.78 -5.71 22.49
CA SER A 697 -34.76 -6.62 23.02
C SER A 697 -33.47 -6.72 22.19
N PHE A 698 -33.38 -5.95 21.10
CA PHE A 698 -32.34 -6.04 20.08
C PHE A 698 -31.40 -4.82 20.00
N MET A 699 -31.77 -3.63 20.50
CA MET A 699 -30.95 -2.42 20.30
C MET A 699 -30.74 -1.61 21.60
N PHE A 700 -29.57 -1.79 22.22
CA PHE A 700 -29.11 -0.97 23.35
C PHE A 700 -28.27 0.24 22.91
N GLU A 701 -27.83 0.26 21.65
CA GLU A 701 -26.98 1.32 21.05
C GLU A 701 -27.55 2.74 21.25
N PRO A 702 -28.83 3.03 20.97
CA PRO A 702 -29.35 4.38 21.16
C PRO A 702 -29.27 4.86 22.61
N ILE A 703 -29.50 3.95 23.57
CA ILE A 703 -29.44 4.27 25.01
C ILE A 703 -27.99 4.47 25.46
N LEU A 704 -27.04 3.70 24.91
CA LEU A 704 -25.61 3.86 25.18
C LEU A 704 -25.10 5.22 24.68
N ASP A 705 -25.52 5.64 23.49
CA ASP A 705 -25.04 6.85 22.83
C ASP A 705 -25.66 8.15 23.36
N ILE A 706 -26.83 8.09 24.02
CA ILE A 706 -27.40 9.26 24.69
C ILE A 706 -26.55 9.64 25.90
N SER A 707 -26.07 10.88 25.95
CA SER A 707 -25.36 11.42 27.10
C SER A 707 -26.26 11.55 28.35
N ASP A 708 -25.75 11.13 29.51
CA ASP A 708 -26.40 11.32 30.82
C ASP A 708 -26.72 12.80 31.05
N TYR A 709 -25.78 13.69 30.71
CA TYR A 709 -25.94 15.14 30.84
C TYR A 709 -27.20 15.66 30.12
N HIS A 710 -27.42 15.25 28.87
CA HIS A 710 -28.57 15.73 28.10
C HIS A 710 -29.91 15.27 28.67
N LEU A 711 -29.98 14.04 29.21
CA LEU A 711 -31.18 13.56 29.88
C LEU A 711 -31.38 14.24 31.25
N LYS A 712 -30.32 14.44 32.05
CA LYS A 712 -30.37 15.20 33.31
C LYS A 712 -30.86 16.63 33.07
N GLN A 713 -30.34 17.29 32.04
CA GLN A 713 -30.78 18.62 31.63
C GLN A 713 -32.25 18.62 31.21
N LEU A 714 -32.67 17.68 30.35
CA LEU A 714 -34.06 17.59 29.92
C LEU A 714 -35.04 17.33 31.09
N TYR A 715 -34.63 16.53 32.07
CA TYR A 715 -35.43 16.32 33.29
C TYR A 715 -35.59 17.61 34.08
N ASN A 716 -34.52 18.37 34.29
CA ASN A 716 -34.57 19.67 34.96
C ASN A 716 -35.43 20.68 34.18
N ASP A 717 -35.32 20.72 32.85
CA ASP A 717 -36.13 21.58 31.98
C ASP A 717 -37.64 21.26 32.16
N VAL A 718 -38.01 19.98 32.21
CA VAL A 718 -39.41 19.56 32.44
C VAL A 718 -39.88 19.89 33.87
N LEU A 719 -39.03 19.73 34.89
CA LEU A 719 -39.38 20.12 36.26
C LEU A 719 -39.64 21.63 36.37
N GLN A 720 -38.87 22.45 35.65
CA GLN A 720 -39.10 23.90 35.59
C GLN A 720 -40.46 24.23 34.97
N LEU A 721 -40.88 23.53 33.90
CA LEU A 721 -42.22 23.72 33.33
C LEU A 721 -43.33 23.46 34.36
N ILE A 722 -43.19 22.39 35.16
CA ILE A 722 -44.16 22.04 36.20
C ILE A 722 -44.17 23.10 37.31
N ALA A 723 -43.01 23.61 37.71
CA ALA A 723 -42.90 24.64 38.74
C ALA A 723 -43.58 25.95 38.30
N ILE A 724 -43.30 26.41 37.08
CA ILE A 724 -43.88 27.62 36.49
C ILE A 724 -45.41 27.50 36.39
N ALA A 725 -45.92 26.34 35.95
CA ALA A 725 -47.38 26.11 35.90
C ALA A 725 -48.04 26.18 37.27
N LYS A 726 -47.39 25.63 38.31
CA LYS A 726 -47.90 25.71 39.69
C LYS A 726 -47.95 27.15 40.18
N GLU A 727 -46.88 27.93 39.98
CA GLU A 727 -46.83 29.34 40.37
C GLU A 727 -47.91 30.18 39.68
N LEU A 728 -48.12 29.98 38.37
CA LEU A 728 -49.18 30.65 37.62
C LEU A 728 -50.58 30.26 38.12
N SER A 729 -50.79 28.99 38.47
CA SER A 729 -52.06 28.52 39.02
C SER A 729 -52.35 29.08 40.42
N SER A 730 -51.33 29.19 41.28
CA SER A 730 -51.47 29.79 42.61
C SER A 730 -51.70 31.30 42.52
N ALA A 731 -51.00 32.00 41.62
CA ALA A 731 -51.21 33.43 41.39
C ALA A 731 -52.62 33.72 40.85
N ALA A 732 -53.12 32.89 39.93
CA ALA A 732 -54.49 33.01 39.41
C ALA A 732 -55.54 32.74 40.51
N ALA A 733 -55.29 31.79 41.42
CA ALA A 733 -56.17 31.51 42.56
C ALA A 733 -56.17 32.65 43.59
N GLU A 734 -55.01 33.26 43.88
CA GLU A 734 -54.91 34.44 44.75
C GLU A 734 -55.63 35.66 44.15
N VAL A 735 -55.49 35.91 42.85
CA VAL A 735 -56.20 36.99 42.14
C VAL A 735 -57.71 36.74 42.11
N ALA A 736 -58.15 35.49 41.94
CA ALA A 736 -59.57 35.14 42.00
C ALA A 736 -60.16 35.30 43.42
N SER A 737 -59.39 34.97 44.47
CA SER A 737 -59.81 35.17 45.86
C SER A 737 -59.88 36.65 46.28
N THR A 738 -59.02 37.51 45.71
CA THR A 738 -59.00 38.95 45.99
C THR A 738 -60.01 39.77 45.17
N GLN A 739 -60.68 39.15 44.19
CA GLN A 739 -61.81 39.75 43.46
C GLN A 739 -63.19 39.32 44.00
N LEU A 740 -63.23 38.43 45.00
CA LEU A 740 -64.45 37.94 45.66
C LEU A 740 -64.67 38.55 47.06
N ASP A 741 -63.73 39.36 47.54
CA ASP A 741 -63.86 40.29 48.69
C ASP A 741 -64.00 41.73 48.18
#